data_AF-L8HIK2-F1
#
_entry.id   AF-L8HIK2-F1
#
_cell.length_a   1.000
_cell.length_b   1.000
_cell.length_c   1.000
_cell.angle_alpha   90.00
_cell.angle_beta   90.00
_cell.angle_gamma   90.00
#
_symmetry.space_group_name_H-M   'P 1'
#
loop_
_entity.id
_entity.type
_entity.pdbx_description
1 polymer ?
#
loop_
_entity_poly.entity_id
_entity_poly.type
_entity_poly.pdbx_seq_one_letter_code
_entity_poly.pdbx_strand_id
1 'polypeptide(L)'
;MRAVDCTPEHAATVADILVAADLRGVHSHGVNRLEMYVGEVRNGEVDPRVRPEVTSETPAIACVDGRNGLGMVVGRYCMELATEKAQTMGVGWVVARGSNHYGIAGYYAMMAAERGLVGMSYTNTSPISFPTRAAQHVLGTNPIAVAAPSTDPKDPFVLDMATTTVALGKVEIRDREERQCPPGWGADKAGRPSTDPKEVLGGGGLLYLGGEEETGGYKGYGLAMMVELFSAILSGADYAAKIPPWRRVAEALHHLYTRAANLGQCFVALNPALFAGGFNERMGDLMHQMRSLPHVDPALPVLVPGDPEKVMEEKYKKEGIAFHVNLVDALQRLAADLRVDPLPLRDAFAGDLSLDRSAVSDDGRGGVGVTNFAEQRKRKRQIDARVIRSSLDIRAKTSVVKPLTQPKEFNFATAYRARPTRFLSPEEREQQELESRTQFRANPLPVHTSSSSTTSAPIFKRPPTEPQSPMLHTTARLGKKRRLEAPSVENNTQHHHNNNNTASDAGGGKRHKCAPRPFQLMTDLRGQQTREALERARLEERRREEELRRFHARPLPEGDAFRPAPSTAPLTRPKPYPLRTEDRGHVKQESLARRLEGERRREAELRRFNARPLPDGDAFQPAPSAAPLTDPKPFPLRTEERGVEKVLTLQHSLAAAAEQDKENRQFKALPLPTDAPFKPRPSTRPLTELDEFNLQSDSRAAQRAAFEERMRAKEAAEAEARRQAQLAREREEEREVRRLRERLVHRARPIPLSVYQPMQALPSAKALTEPASPCLGLKRRKQADSFQRS
;
A
#
# COMPACT_ATOMS: atom_id res chain seq x y z
N MET A 1 -14.76 -2.73 32.70
CA MET A 1 -15.79 -2.43 31.67
C MET A 1 -17.18 -2.12 32.24
N ARG A 2 -17.81 -2.98 33.06
CA ARG A 2 -19.12 -2.64 33.67
C ARG A 2 -19.09 -1.35 34.51
N ALA A 3 -18.01 -1.12 35.25
CA ALA A 3 -17.78 0.10 36.03
C ALA A 3 -17.66 1.38 35.17
N VAL A 4 -17.55 1.26 33.84
CA VAL A 4 -17.57 2.38 32.89
C VAL A 4 -18.76 2.27 31.94
N ASP A 5 -19.92 1.89 32.48
CA ASP A 5 -21.22 1.88 31.79
C ASP A 5 -21.36 0.95 30.57
N CYS A 6 -20.43 0.02 30.36
CA CYS A 6 -20.65 -1.06 29.39
C CYS A 6 -21.77 -1.98 29.86
N THR A 7 -22.65 -2.37 28.94
CA THR A 7 -23.65 -3.41 29.21
C THR A 7 -22.97 -4.71 29.66
N PRO A 8 -23.63 -5.57 30.45
CA PRO A 8 -23.04 -6.83 30.88
C PRO A 8 -22.51 -7.70 29.72
N GLU A 9 -23.23 -7.70 28.60
CA GLU A 9 -22.90 -8.43 27.37
C GLU A 9 -21.68 -7.86 26.66
N HIS A 10 -21.60 -6.52 26.52
CA HIS A 10 -20.45 -5.86 25.91
C HIS A 10 -19.19 -6.03 26.78
N ALA A 11 -19.35 -5.90 28.09
CA ALA A 11 -18.26 -6.11 29.04
C ALA A 11 -17.72 -7.54 28.99
N ALA A 12 -18.60 -8.55 28.84
CA ALA A 12 -18.19 -9.94 28.64
C ALA A 12 -17.44 -10.12 27.31
N THR A 13 -17.95 -9.56 26.22
CA THR A 13 -17.29 -9.64 24.90
C THR A 13 -15.89 -9.03 24.92
N VAL A 14 -15.71 -7.86 25.55
CA VAL A 14 -14.38 -7.26 25.70
C VAL A 14 -13.46 -8.14 26.55
N ALA A 15 -13.95 -8.67 27.68
CA ALA A 15 -13.15 -9.54 28.53
C ALA A 15 -12.72 -10.81 27.80
N ASP A 16 -13.65 -11.47 27.10
CA ASP A 16 -13.41 -12.70 26.33
C ASP A 16 -12.30 -12.49 25.31
N ILE A 17 -12.38 -11.42 24.50
CA ILE A 17 -11.42 -11.17 23.42
C ILE A 17 -10.04 -10.78 23.96
N LEU A 18 -9.97 -9.94 25.00
CA LEU A 18 -8.70 -9.57 25.63
C LEU A 18 -8.01 -10.79 26.25
N VAL A 19 -8.76 -11.64 26.95
CA VAL A 19 -8.22 -12.86 27.55
C VAL A 19 -7.83 -13.88 26.48
N ALA A 20 -8.62 -14.03 25.42
CA ALA A 20 -8.28 -14.90 24.28
C ALA A 20 -6.97 -14.47 23.61
N ALA A 21 -6.74 -13.16 23.47
CA ALA A 21 -5.48 -12.64 22.95
C ALA A 21 -4.29 -12.99 23.84
N ASP A 22 -4.41 -12.84 25.16
CA ASP A 22 -3.33 -13.21 26.09
C ASP A 22 -3.09 -14.72 26.15
N LEU A 23 -4.16 -15.54 26.15
CA LEU A 23 -4.05 -16.99 26.12
C LEU A 23 -3.27 -17.47 24.89
N ARG A 24 -3.47 -16.82 23.75
CA ARG A 24 -2.79 -17.15 22.50
C ARG A 24 -1.39 -16.55 22.38
N GLY A 25 -0.89 -15.87 23.41
CA GLY A 25 0.42 -15.22 23.40
C GLY A 25 0.48 -13.90 22.63
N VAL A 26 -0.67 -13.35 22.21
CA VAL A 26 -0.79 -12.06 21.49
C VAL A 26 -0.98 -10.91 22.48
N HIS A 27 -0.05 -10.79 23.43
CA HIS A 27 -0.12 -9.85 24.56
C HIS A 27 -0.21 -8.36 24.17
N SER A 28 0.15 -8.02 22.92
CA SER A 28 0.01 -6.66 22.39
C SER A 28 -1.45 -6.20 22.21
N HIS A 29 -2.39 -7.15 22.17
CA HIS A 29 -3.83 -6.91 22.00
C HIS A 29 -4.66 -7.54 23.14
N GLY A 30 -4.01 -8.09 24.17
CA GLY A 30 -4.66 -8.62 25.38
C GLY A 30 -4.92 -7.57 26.45
N VAL A 31 -4.99 -8.00 27.71
CA VAL A 31 -5.35 -7.18 28.89
C VAL A 31 -4.47 -5.93 29.05
N ASN A 32 -3.27 -5.92 28.47
CA ASN A 32 -2.42 -4.72 28.34
C ASN A 32 -3.12 -3.52 27.63
N ARG A 33 -4.22 -3.75 26.91
CA ARG A 33 -5.06 -2.70 26.30
C ARG A 33 -6.26 -2.29 27.14
N LEU A 34 -6.49 -2.90 28.30
CA LEU A 34 -7.68 -2.63 29.11
C LEU A 34 -7.79 -1.16 29.55
N GLU A 35 -6.68 -0.56 29.99
CA GLU A 35 -6.64 0.86 30.40
C GLU A 35 -7.02 1.78 29.24
N MET A 36 -6.56 1.48 28.03
CA MET A 36 -6.91 2.21 26.82
C MET A 36 -8.41 2.16 26.56
N TYR A 37 -9.02 0.98 26.56
CA TYR A 37 -10.48 0.83 26.36
C TYR A 37 -11.30 1.53 27.44
N VAL A 38 -10.87 1.45 28.71
CA VAL A 38 -11.50 2.19 29.80
C VAL A 38 -11.40 3.70 29.57
N GLY A 39 -10.24 4.17 29.13
CA GLY A 39 -10.01 5.58 28.79
C GLY A 39 -10.84 6.06 27.60
N GLU A 40 -10.96 5.26 26.54
CA GLU A 40 -11.80 5.57 25.37
C GLU A 40 -13.27 5.76 25.75
N VAL A 41 -13.79 4.89 26.62
CA VAL A 41 -15.15 5.00 27.13
C VAL A 41 -15.33 6.22 28.02
N ARG A 42 -14.41 6.46 28.97
CA ARG A 42 -14.46 7.63 29.87
C ARG A 42 -14.36 8.96 29.15
N ASN A 43 -13.57 9.01 28.07
CA ASN A 43 -13.40 10.20 27.25
C ASN A 43 -14.57 10.43 26.28
N GLY A 44 -15.53 9.50 26.19
CA GLY A 44 -16.62 9.57 25.22
C GLY A 44 -16.16 9.36 23.77
N GLU A 45 -14.97 8.79 23.56
CA GLU A 45 -14.45 8.43 22.23
C GLU A 45 -15.20 7.22 21.65
N VAL A 46 -15.78 6.40 22.51
CA VAL A 46 -16.58 5.21 22.19
C VAL A 46 -17.85 5.20 23.00
N ASP A 47 -18.97 4.80 22.39
CA ASP A 47 -20.22 4.55 23.12
C ASP A 47 -20.23 3.10 23.67
N PRO A 48 -20.24 2.91 25.00
CA PRO A 48 -20.18 1.59 25.61
C PRO A 48 -21.50 0.81 25.57
N ARG A 49 -22.62 1.44 25.18
CA ARG A 49 -23.99 0.89 25.28
C ARG A 49 -24.67 0.66 23.94
N VAL A 50 -24.20 1.28 22.86
CA VAL A 50 -24.78 1.11 21.52
C VAL A 50 -24.70 -0.33 21.05
N ARG A 51 -25.77 -0.77 20.40
CA ARG A 51 -25.78 -2.01 19.62
C ARG A 51 -25.55 -1.68 18.14
N PRO A 52 -24.71 -2.45 17.44
CA PRO A 52 -24.58 -2.33 15.99
C PRO A 52 -25.92 -2.58 15.30
N GLU A 53 -26.14 -1.93 14.16
CA GLU A 53 -27.39 -2.02 13.40
C GLU A 53 -27.13 -2.31 11.92
N VAL A 54 -27.90 -3.24 11.35
CA VAL A 54 -27.89 -3.48 9.90
C VAL A 54 -28.58 -2.32 9.18
N THR A 55 -27.83 -1.63 8.32
CA THR A 55 -28.33 -0.51 7.50
C THR A 55 -28.90 -0.96 6.17
N SER A 56 -28.36 -2.04 5.61
CA SER A 56 -28.86 -2.67 4.39
C SER A 56 -28.36 -4.11 4.33
N GLU A 57 -29.15 -4.99 3.73
CA GLU A 57 -28.77 -6.39 3.56
C GLU A 57 -29.40 -7.04 2.33
N THR A 58 -28.74 -8.11 1.91
CA THR A 58 -29.25 -9.16 1.02
C THR A 58 -29.14 -10.49 1.78
N PRO A 59 -29.60 -11.62 1.21
CA PRO A 59 -29.43 -12.92 1.86
C PRO A 59 -27.96 -13.25 2.21
N ALA A 60 -27.00 -12.81 1.39
CA ALA A 60 -25.58 -13.14 1.55
C ALA A 60 -24.69 -11.97 2.04
N ILE A 61 -25.19 -10.73 2.03
CA ILE A 61 -24.37 -9.53 2.28
C ILE A 61 -25.09 -8.62 3.29
N ALA A 62 -24.36 -7.96 4.20
CA ALA A 62 -24.91 -6.87 5.02
C ALA A 62 -23.92 -5.72 5.24
N CYS A 63 -24.46 -4.51 5.37
CA CYS A 63 -23.75 -3.32 5.82
C CYS A 63 -24.22 -2.92 7.22
N VAL A 64 -23.29 -2.80 8.16
CA VAL A 64 -23.57 -2.53 9.57
C VAL A 64 -23.06 -1.14 9.96
N ASP A 65 -23.87 -0.40 10.70
CA ASP A 65 -23.43 0.81 11.40
C ASP A 65 -23.08 0.44 12.86
N GLY A 66 -21.81 0.55 13.21
CA GLY A 66 -21.29 0.29 14.54
C GLY A 66 -21.67 1.37 15.57
N ARG A 67 -22.24 2.50 15.13
CA ARG A 67 -22.72 3.61 15.99
C ARG A 67 -21.66 4.12 16.98
N ASN A 68 -20.39 4.10 16.57
CA ASN A 68 -19.23 4.41 17.40
C ASN A 68 -19.08 3.51 18.64
N GLY A 69 -19.53 2.26 18.55
CA GLY A 69 -19.39 1.27 19.61
C GLY A 69 -17.98 0.70 19.74
N LEU A 70 -17.76 -0.08 20.80
CA LEU A 70 -16.52 -0.82 21.00
C LEU A 70 -16.29 -1.77 19.82
N GLY A 71 -15.12 -1.69 19.19
CA GLY A 71 -14.79 -2.50 18.02
C GLY A 71 -14.94 -4.00 18.25
N MET A 72 -14.66 -4.44 19.47
CA MET A 72 -14.86 -5.81 19.91
C MET A 72 -16.31 -6.31 19.82
N VAL A 73 -17.25 -5.44 20.19
CA VAL A 73 -18.69 -5.70 20.15
C VAL A 73 -19.19 -5.68 18.71
N VAL A 74 -18.78 -4.66 17.94
CA VAL A 74 -19.14 -4.53 16.53
C VAL A 74 -18.66 -5.75 15.73
N GLY A 75 -17.40 -6.15 15.94
CA GLY A 75 -16.81 -7.28 15.22
C GLY A 75 -17.47 -8.62 15.54
N ARG A 76 -17.80 -8.85 16.82
CA ARG A 76 -18.51 -10.07 17.25
C ARG A 76 -19.87 -10.17 16.56
N TYR A 77 -20.65 -9.09 16.62
CA TYR A 77 -21.95 -9.00 15.96
C TYR A 77 -21.86 -9.26 14.45
N CYS A 78 -20.89 -8.64 13.77
CA CYS A 78 -20.75 -8.77 12.32
C CYS A 78 -20.35 -10.18 11.89
N MET A 79 -19.47 -10.84 12.64
CA MET A 79 -19.07 -12.22 12.33
C MET A 79 -20.18 -13.24 12.65
N GLU A 80 -20.95 -13.04 13.72
CA GLU A 80 -22.15 -13.82 14.01
C GLU A 80 -23.15 -13.72 12.84
N LEU A 81 -23.43 -12.50 12.37
CA LEU A 81 -24.28 -12.26 11.21
C LEU A 81 -23.72 -12.87 9.91
N ALA A 82 -22.41 -12.76 9.67
CA ALA A 82 -21.77 -13.37 8.50
C ALA A 82 -21.92 -14.89 8.53
N THR A 83 -21.73 -15.50 9.70
CA THR A 83 -21.89 -16.95 9.90
C THR A 83 -23.32 -17.40 9.63
N GLU A 84 -24.32 -16.70 10.17
CA GLU A 84 -25.74 -17.02 9.94
C GLU A 84 -26.11 -16.96 8.45
N LYS A 85 -25.63 -15.93 7.74
CA LYS A 85 -25.82 -15.81 6.28
C LYS A 85 -25.09 -16.91 5.51
N ALA A 86 -23.87 -17.28 5.90
CA ALA A 86 -23.12 -18.35 5.27
C ALA A 86 -23.75 -19.74 5.46
N GLN A 87 -24.38 -19.99 6.60
CA GLN A 87 -25.10 -21.25 6.85
C GLN A 87 -26.32 -21.42 5.93
N THR A 88 -26.97 -20.31 5.55
CA THR A 88 -28.16 -20.32 4.70
C THR A 88 -27.85 -20.20 3.22
N MET A 89 -26.94 -19.30 2.85
CA MET A 89 -26.64 -18.95 1.45
C MET A 89 -25.28 -19.45 0.94
N GLY A 90 -24.48 -20.06 1.82
CA GLY A 90 -23.13 -20.53 1.49
C GLY A 90 -22.02 -19.50 1.67
N VAL A 91 -22.35 -18.21 1.60
CA VAL A 91 -21.43 -17.11 1.88
C VAL A 91 -22.17 -16.03 2.66
N GLY A 92 -21.48 -15.48 3.66
CA GLY A 92 -21.88 -14.28 4.36
C GLY A 92 -20.76 -13.25 4.26
N TRP A 93 -21.06 -12.07 3.74
CA TRP A 93 -20.13 -10.96 3.62
C TRP A 93 -20.68 -9.75 4.36
N VAL A 94 -20.07 -9.39 5.48
CA VAL A 94 -20.54 -8.29 6.33
C VAL A 94 -19.46 -7.23 6.43
N VAL A 95 -19.83 -5.98 6.18
CA VAL A 95 -18.94 -4.82 6.37
C VAL A 95 -19.53 -3.89 7.41
N ALA A 96 -18.68 -3.26 8.21
CA ALA A 96 -19.09 -2.31 9.23
C ALA A 96 -18.33 -0.99 9.10
N ARG A 97 -19.04 0.11 9.34
CA ARG A 97 -18.47 1.45 9.56
C ARG A 97 -18.79 1.91 10.97
N GLY A 98 -18.22 3.04 11.41
CA GLY A 98 -18.50 3.59 12.73
C GLY A 98 -18.02 2.67 13.85
N SER A 99 -16.93 1.92 13.61
CA SER A 99 -16.34 1.00 14.58
C SER A 99 -15.04 1.58 15.17
N ASN A 100 -14.43 0.83 16.09
CA ASN A 100 -13.21 1.18 16.82
C ASN A 100 -12.25 -0.03 16.89
N HIS A 101 -11.18 0.06 17.68
CA HIS A 101 -10.18 -1.02 17.79
C HIS A 101 -10.80 -2.33 18.31
N TYR A 102 -10.59 -3.43 17.59
CA TYR A 102 -11.28 -4.71 17.84
C TYR A 102 -10.42 -5.84 18.43
N GLY A 103 -9.20 -5.54 18.86
CA GLY A 103 -8.30 -6.56 19.39
C GLY A 103 -7.69 -7.42 18.29
N ILE A 104 -7.70 -8.74 18.46
CA ILE A 104 -7.09 -9.69 17.52
C ILE A 104 -8.07 -10.07 16.40
N ALA A 105 -7.61 -10.01 15.15
CA ALA A 105 -8.46 -10.32 13.99
C ALA A 105 -8.81 -11.82 13.94
N GLY A 106 -7.89 -12.67 14.39
CA GLY A 106 -8.03 -14.12 14.42
C GLY A 106 -9.21 -14.61 15.26
N TYR A 107 -9.60 -13.90 16.32
CA TYR A 107 -10.74 -14.27 17.16
C TYR A 107 -12.02 -14.42 16.33
N TYR A 108 -12.30 -13.43 15.48
CA TYR A 108 -13.50 -13.44 14.64
C TYR A 108 -13.44 -14.54 13.58
N ALA A 109 -12.29 -14.71 12.93
CA ALA A 109 -12.14 -15.78 11.95
C ALA A 109 -12.39 -17.17 12.58
N MET A 110 -11.88 -17.40 13.80
CA MET A 110 -12.09 -18.64 14.53
C MET A 110 -13.55 -18.88 14.92
N MET A 111 -14.34 -17.84 15.23
CA MET A 111 -15.78 -18.00 15.51
C MET A 111 -16.54 -18.70 14.38
N ALA A 112 -16.16 -18.45 13.12
CA ALA A 112 -16.73 -19.13 11.97
C ALA A 112 -16.18 -20.56 11.81
N ALA A 113 -14.87 -20.75 12.04
CA ALA A 113 -14.22 -22.06 12.00
C ALA A 113 -14.81 -23.05 13.03
N GLU A 114 -15.13 -22.59 14.23
CA GLU A 114 -15.81 -23.37 15.27
C GLU A 114 -17.19 -23.88 14.84
N ARG A 115 -17.82 -23.21 13.85
CA ARG A 115 -19.10 -23.61 13.25
C ARG A 115 -18.94 -24.38 11.94
N GLY A 116 -17.73 -24.86 11.64
CA GLY A 116 -17.41 -25.62 10.43
C GLY A 116 -17.35 -24.78 9.15
N LEU A 117 -17.19 -23.45 9.27
CA LEU A 117 -17.10 -22.52 8.15
C LEU A 117 -15.68 -21.98 8.00
N VAL A 118 -15.29 -21.53 6.80
CA VAL A 118 -14.07 -20.73 6.64
C VAL A 118 -14.39 -19.29 7.03
N GLY A 119 -13.67 -18.73 7.99
CA GLY A 119 -13.82 -17.36 8.48
C GLY A 119 -12.70 -16.44 7.99
N MET A 120 -13.03 -15.19 7.70
CA MET A 120 -12.05 -14.14 7.39
C MET A 120 -12.41 -12.85 8.13
N SER A 121 -11.40 -12.12 8.58
CA SER A 121 -11.57 -10.81 9.24
C SER A 121 -10.51 -9.81 8.76
N TYR A 122 -10.97 -8.58 8.54
CA TYR A 122 -10.16 -7.46 8.08
C TYR A 122 -10.57 -6.19 8.83
N THR A 123 -9.61 -5.32 9.12
CA THR A 123 -9.88 -3.96 9.62
C THR A 123 -8.84 -3.00 9.09
N ASN A 124 -9.22 -1.75 8.86
CA ASN A 124 -8.23 -0.67 8.74
C ASN A 124 -7.88 -0.12 10.13
N THR A 125 -6.78 0.63 10.21
CA THR A 125 -6.24 1.16 11.47
C THR A 125 -5.61 2.54 11.24
N SER A 126 -5.33 3.27 12.32
CA SER A 126 -4.69 4.59 12.24
C SER A 126 -3.36 4.58 11.48
N PRO A 127 -3.02 5.65 10.73
CA PRO A 127 -1.81 5.71 9.92
C PRO A 127 -0.52 5.53 10.71
N ILE A 128 0.29 4.55 10.33
CA ILE A 128 1.62 4.28 10.92
C ILE A 128 2.62 3.66 9.93
N SER A 129 2.16 3.25 8.74
CA SER A 129 2.96 2.51 7.76
C SER A 129 3.19 3.32 6.48
N PHE A 130 4.39 3.22 5.92
CA PHE A 130 4.77 3.90 4.67
C PHE A 130 4.42 3.04 3.45
N PRO A 131 3.54 3.50 2.54
CA PRO A 131 3.45 2.92 1.21
C PRO A 131 4.82 2.88 0.53
N THR A 132 5.06 1.87 -0.30
CA THR A 132 6.34 1.72 -0.98
C THR A 132 6.68 2.98 -1.77
N ARG A 133 7.89 3.52 -1.56
CA ARG A 133 8.40 4.79 -2.13
C ARG A 133 7.75 6.08 -1.60
N ALA A 134 6.87 6.00 -0.60
CA ALA A 134 6.29 7.19 0.01
C ALA A 134 7.19 7.75 1.12
N ALA A 135 7.20 9.08 1.25
CA ALA A 135 7.84 9.79 2.35
C ALA A 135 6.88 10.13 3.51
N GLN A 136 5.63 9.63 3.45
CA GLN A 136 4.61 9.86 4.46
C GLN A 136 3.86 8.56 4.75
N HIS A 137 3.69 8.24 6.03
CA HIS A 137 2.84 7.14 6.46
C HIS A 137 1.36 7.58 6.40
N VAL A 138 0.53 6.79 5.72
CA VAL A 138 -0.88 7.14 5.46
C VAL A 138 -1.85 6.00 5.72
N LEU A 139 -1.35 4.79 5.92
CA LEU A 139 -2.14 3.58 6.14
C LEU A 139 -1.66 2.92 7.44
N GLY A 140 -2.53 2.11 8.03
CA GLY A 140 -2.23 1.44 9.29
C GLY A 140 -1.50 0.10 9.12
N THR A 141 -1.57 -0.74 10.15
CA THR A 141 -1.04 -2.12 10.12
C THR A 141 -1.97 -3.11 9.42
N ASN A 142 -3.24 -2.70 9.20
CA ASN A 142 -4.25 -3.34 8.36
C ASN A 142 -4.19 -4.87 8.36
N PRO A 143 -4.61 -5.55 9.44
CA PRO A 143 -4.43 -6.99 9.57
C PRO A 143 -5.36 -7.81 8.65
N ILE A 144 -4.92 -9.03 8.40
CA ILE A 144 -5.65 -10.09 7.69
C ILE A 144 -5.71 -11.30 8.63
N ALA A 145 -6.92 -11.78 8.89
CA ALA A 145 -7.12 -13.06 9.53
C ALA A 145 -7.96 -13.99 8.67
N VAL A 146 -7.56 -15.27 8.64
CA VAL A 146 -8.28 -16.36 7.99
C VAL A 146 -8.21 -17.59 8.88
N ALA A 147 -9.35 -18.22 9.14
CA ALA A 147 -9.41 -19.48 9.85
C ALA A 147 -10.27 -20.49 9.10
N ALA A 148 -9.88 -21.77 9.15
CA ALA A 148 -10.60 -22.85 8.49
C ALA A 148 -10.61 -24.11 9.36
N PRO A 149 -11.73 -24.86 9.39
CA PRO A 149 -11.77 -26.14 10.07
C PRO A 149 -10.86 -27.15 9.38
N SER A 150 -10.38 -28.13 10.15
CA SER A 150 -9.61 -29.27 9.64
C SER A 150 -10.24 -30.59 10.08
N THR A 151 -9.60 -31.71 9.76
CA THR A 151 -10.01 -33.05 10.20
C THR A 151 -10.21 -33.12 11.72
N ASP A 152 -9.34 -32.47 12.50
CA ASP A 152 -9.52 -32.32 13.95
C ASP A 152 -10.14 -30.96 14.25
N PRO A 153 -11.37 -30.90 14.80
CA PRO A 153 -12.00 -29.64 15.20
C PRO A 153 -11.18 -28.81 16.20
N LYS A 154 -10.24 -29.42 16.94
CA LYS A 154 -9.32 -28.75 17.87
C LYS A 154 -8.00 -28.31 17.22
N ASP A 155 -7.85 -28.51 15.93
CA ASP A 155 -6.68 -28.09 15.16
C ASP A 155 -7.10 -27.30 13.91
N PRO A 156 -7.82 -26.18 14.04
CA PRO A 156 -8.14 -25.34 12.88
C PRO A 156 -6.87 -24.66 12.36
N PHE A 157 -6.83 -24.40 11.05
CA PHE A 157 -5.87 -23.47 10.48
C PHE A 157 -6.24 -22.06 10.92
N VAL A 158 -5.27 -21.27 11.42
CA VAL A 158 -5.52 -19.88 11.84
C VAL A 158 -4.35 -18.98 11.44
N LEU A 159 -4.54 -18.21 10.37
CA LEU A 159 -3.66 -17.09 10.03
C LEU A 159 -4.21 -15.82 10.70
N ASP A 160 -3.39 -15.13 11.48
CA ASP A 160 -3.67 -13.79 12.02
C ASP A 160 -2.40 -12.95 11.93
N MET A 161 -2.37 -11.99 11.00
CA MET A 161 -1.17 -11.22 10.73
C MET A 161 -1.47 -9.77 10.35
N ALA A 162 -0.59 -8.85 10.77
CA ALA A 162 -0.53 -7.52 10.19
C ALA A 162 -0.01 -7.59 8.74
N THR A 163 -0.35 -6.59 7.93
CA THR A 163 0.26 -6.43 6.59
C THR A 163 1.63 -5.75 6.67
N THR A 164 2.02 -5.23 7.83
CA THR A 164 3.37 -4.76 8.14
C THR A 164 4.32 -5.91 8.47
N THR A 165 5.63 -5.71 8.28
CA THR A 165 6.66 -6.70 8.66
C THR A 165 6.58 -7.04 10.15
N VAL A 166 6.22 -6.05 10.97
CA VAL A 166 6.18 -6.17 12.41
C VAL A 166 5.05 -5.29 12.98
N ALA A 167 4.55 -5.63 14.17
CA ALA A 167 3.68 -4.76 14.94
C ALA A 167 4.50 -3.67 15.66
N LEU A 168 3.92 -2.46 15.81
CA LEU A 168 4.57 -1.33 16.47
C LEU A 168 5.04 -1.66 17.90
N GLY A 169 4.26 -2.46 18.64
CA GLY A 169 4.63 -2.87 20.00
C GLY A 169 5.94 -3.65 20.08
N LYS A 170 6.35 -4.38 19.02
CA LYS A 170 7.66 -5.04 19.01
C LYS A 170 8.81 -4.05 18.82
N VAL A 171 8.58 -2.93 18.14
CA VAL A 171 9.54 -1.81 18.05
C VAL A 171 9.67 -1.13 19.42
N GLU A 172 8.56 -0.93 20.14
CA GLU A 172 8.57 -0.39 21.51
C GLU A 172 9.34 -1.29 22.48
N ILE A 173 9.25 -2.62 22.33
CA ILE A 173 10.06 -3.56 23.11
C ILE A 173 11.55 -3.39 22.79
N ARG A 174 11.92 -3.25 21.51
CA ARG A 174 13.32 -3.02 21.11
C ARG A 174 13.89 -1.72 21.66
N ASP A 175 13.09 -0.66 21.70
CA ASP A 175 13.48 0.61 22.34
C ASP A 175 13.77 0.42 23.83
N ARG A 176 12.88 -0.27 24.56
CA ARG A 176 13.05 -0.56 26.00
C ARG A 176 14.24 -1.46 26.29
N GLU A 177 14.55 -2.38 25.38
CA GLU A 177 15.73 -3.24 25.45
C GLU A 177 17.01 -2.52 25.02
N GLU A 178 16.93 -1.28 24.53
CA GLU A 178 18.03 -0.52 23.92
C GLU A 178 18.72 -1.29 22.78
N ARG A 179 17.93 -2.04 22.00
CA ARG A 179 18.39 -2.87 20.87
C ARG A 179 17.89 -2.33 19.55
N GLN A 180 18.69 -2.52 18.50
CA GLN A 180 18.27 -2.20 17.13
C GLN A 180 17.15 -3.13 16.66
N CYS A 181 16.26 -2.59 15.83
CA CYS A 181 15.28 -3.35 15.08
C CYS A 181 15.96 -4.07 13.90
N PRO A 182 15.53 -5.29 13.55
CA PRO A 182 15.91 -5.91 12.29
C PRO A 182 15.63 -5.01 11.07
N PRO A 183 16.48 -5.06 10.03
CA PRO A 183 16.22 -4.36 8.77
C PRO A 183 14.83 -4.69 8.21
N GLY A 184 14.18 -3.70 7.60
CA GLY A 184 12.84 -3.87 7.00
C GLY A 184 11.67 -3.79 7.99
N TRP A 185 11.91 -3.51 9.28
CA TRP A 185 10.84 -3.30 10.27
C TRP A 185 10.22 -1.91 10.18
N GLY A 186 11.05 -0.88 10.04
CA GLY A 186 10.59 0.51 10.12
C GLY A 186 11.42 1.48 9.31
N ALA A 187 10.95 2.72 9.31
CA ALA A 187 11.52 3.85 8.62
C ALA A 187 11.50 5.09 9.51
N ASP A 188 12.38 6.03 9.21
CA ASP A 188 12.46 7.34 9.85
C ASP A 188 11.32 8.28 9.41
N LYS A 189 11.31 9.52 9.91
CA LYS A 189 10.33 10.56 9.56
C LYS A 189 10.22 10.87 8.06
N ALA A 190 11.29 10.61 7.30
CA ALA A 190 11.34 10.86 5.86
C ALA A 190 10.93 9.62 5.04
N GLY A 191 10.54 8.52 5.70
CA GLY A 191 10.21 7.25 5.05
C GLY A 191 11.44 6.45 4.60
N ARG A 192 12.65 6.80 5.09
CA ARG A 192 13.87 6.04 4.78
C ARG A 192 14.02 4.88 5.77
N PRO A 193 14.37 3.67 5.33
CA PRO A 193 14.54 2.51 6.20
C PRO A 193 15.47 2.81 7.37
N SER A 194 15.07 2.41 8.57
CA SER A 194 15.86 2.57 9.78
C SER A 194 15.78 1.33 10.66
N THR A 195 16.88 1.07 11.36
CA THR A 195 17.00 0.02 12.38
C THR A 195 16.99 0.61 13.79
N ASP A 196 16.98 1.94 13.95
CA ASP A 196 16.88 2.57 15.27
C ASP A 196 15.40 2.65 15.69
N PRO A 197 14.98 1.95 16.77
CA PRO A 197 13.61 2.04 17.24
C PRO A 197 13.19 3.47 17.61
N LYS A 198 14.12 4.35 18.01
CA LYS A 198 13.81 5.75 18.35
C LYS A 198 13.46 6.58 17.12
N GLU A 199 14.10 6.32 15.98
CA GLU A 199 13.75 6.98 14.73
C GLU A 199 12.38 6.54 14.22
N VAL A 200 12.06 5.25 14.37
CA VAL A 200 10.76 4.68 14.02
C VAL A 200 9.64 5.26 14.90
N LEU A 201 9.84 5.27 16.23
CA LEU A 201 8.83 5.77 17.19
C LEU A 201 8.76 7.30 17.24
N GLY A 202 9.83 7.98 16.84
CA GLY A 202 10.00 9.42 16.96
C GLY A 202 9.31 10.24 15.88
N GLY A 203 8.31 9.69 15.17
CA GLY A 203 7.64 10.31 14.02
C GLY A 203 7.93 9.63 12.67
N GLY A 204 8.68 8.52 12.69
CA GLY A 204 8.76 7.59 11.59
C GLY A 204 7.56 6.64 11.57
N GLY A 205 7.80 5.37 11.25
CA GLY A 205 6.71 4.40 11.08
C GLY A 205 7.19 3.05 10.57
N LEU A 206 6.24 2.17 10.26
CA LEU A 206 6.49 0.79 9.89
C LEU A 206 6.65 0.62 8.38
N LEU A 207 7.40 -0.41 7.99
CA LEU A 207 7.43 -0.91 6.61
C LEU A 207 6.49 -2.10 6.46
N TYR A 208 5.99 -2.26 5.23
CA TYR A 208 5.11 -3.36 4.88
C TYR A 208 5.82 -4.70 4.80
N LEU A 209 5.09 -5.80 4.94
CA LEU A 209 5.62 -7.16 4.79
C LEU A 209 6.42 -7.27 3.48
N GLY A 210 7.67 -7.71 3.63
CA GLY A 210 8.66 -7.67 2.57
C GLY A 210 9.58 -6.45 2.65
N GLY A 211 9.47 -5.59 3.65
CA GLY A 211 10.41 -4.49 3.94
C GLY A 211 10.50 -3.45 2.84
N GLU A 212 11.70 -3.28 2.30
CA GLU A 212 11.98 -2.38 1.18
C GLU A 212 11.44 -2.93 -0.14
N GLU A 213 11.51 -2.14 -1.22
CA GLU A 213 11.03 -2.58 -2.53
C GLU A 213 11.76 -3.83 -3.03
N GLU A 214 13.09 -3.88 -2.87
CA GLU A 214 13.93 -5.00 -3.32
C GLU A 214 13.58 -6.32 -2.63
N THR A 215 13.16 -6.25 -1.37
CA THR A 215 12.74 -7.41 -0.57
C THR A 215 11.24 -7.72 -0.70
N GLY A 216 10.51 -6.97 -1.54
CA GLY A 216 9.13 -7.24 -1.89
C GLY A 216 8.08 -6.49 -1.06
N GLY A 217 8.44 -5.40 -0.37
CA GLY A 217 7.53 -4.60 0.48
C GLY A 217 6.27 -4.09 -0.23
N TYR A 218 6.31 -3.92 -1.54
CA TYR A 218 5.15 -3.55 -2.36
C TYR A 218 4.03 -4.62 -2.32
N LYS A 219 4.37 -5.88 -2.01
CA LYS A 219 3.38 -6.96 -1.84
C LYS A 219 2.61 -6.78 -0.53
N GLY A 220 3.30 -6.53 0.58
CA GLY A 220 2.67 -6.21 1.86
C GLY A 220 1.82 -4.94 1.76
N TYR A 221 2.31 -3.91 1.05
CA TYR A 221 1.53 -2.72 0.76
C TYR A 221 0.27 -3.02 -0.06
N GLY A 222 0.37 -3.87 -1.09
CA GLY A 222 -0.78 -4.34 -1.86
C GLY A 222 -1.82 -5.04 -1.01
N LEU A 223 -1.40 -5.89 -0.06
CA LEU A 223 -2.29 -6.53 0.91
C LEU A 223 -2.96 -5.50 1.83
N ALA A 224 -2.22 -4.48 2.30
CA ALA A 224 -2.77 -3.41 3.13
C ALA A 224 -3.85 -2.59 2.39
N MET A 225 -3.65 -2.33 1.10
CA MET A 225 -4.64 -1.67 0.24
C MET A 225 -5.88 -2.53 0.01
N MET A 226 -5.73 -3.84 -0.13
CA MET A 226 -6.85 -4.78 -0.19
C MET A 226 -7.69 -4.72 1.09
N VAL A 227 -7.04 -4.73 2.25
CA VAL A 227 -7.71 -4.57 3.56
C VAL A 227 -8.43 -3.24 3.66
N GLU A 228 -7.80 -2.13 3.25
CA GLU A 228 -8.41 -0.80 3.23
C GLU A 228 -9.67 -0.77 2.34
N LEU A 229 -9.60 -1.43 1.18
CA LEU A 229 -10.72 -1.54 0.25
C LEU A 229 -11.90 -2.30 0.86
N PHE A 230 -11.66 -3.49 1.41
CA PHE A 230 -12.72 -4.31 2.00
C PHE A 230 -13.30 -3.71 3.27
N SER A 231 -12.46 -3.11 4.10
CA SER A 231 -12.86 -2.65 5.43
C SER A 231 -13.45 -1.25 5.39
N ALA A 232 -12.82 -0.31 4.67
CA ALA A 232 -13.14 1.10 4.75
C ALA A 232 -13.94 1.60 3.55
N ILE A 233 -13.43 1.36 2.34
CA ILE A 233 -14.07 1.86 1.11
C ILE A 233 -15.43 1.20 0.91
N LEU A 234 -15.53 -0.10 1.13
CA LEU A 234 -16.77 -0.86 0.95
C LEU A 234 -17.84 -0.53 2.02
N SER A 235 -17.44 -0.26 3.26
CA SER A 235 -18.35 0.08 4.36
C SER A 235 -18.76 1.55 4.39
N GLY A 236 -17.99 2.43 3.73
CA GLY A 236 -18.12 3.88 3.85
C GLY A 236 -17.54 4.45 5.15
N ALA A 237 -16.60 3.75 5.78
CA ALA A 237 -15.87 4.22 6.95
C ALA A 237 -14.75 5.22 6.58
N ASP A 238 -14.10 5.82 7.58
CA ASP A 238 -12.92 6.65 7.34
C ASP A 238 -11.73 5.76 6.92
N TYR A 239 -10.89 6.29 6.04
CA TYR A 239 -9.78 5.56 5.42
C TYR A 239 -8.50 6.39 5.35
N ALA A 240 -7.36 5.71 5.37
CA ALA A 240 -6.04 6.32 5.28
C ALA A 240 -5.88 7.57 6.19
N ALA A 241 -5.43 8.70 5.64
CA ALA A 241 -5.24 9.95 6.37
C ALA A 241 -6.52 10.58 6.96
N LYS A 242 -7.72 10.06 6.64
CA LYS A 242 -8.98 10.51 7.28
C LYS A 242 -9.18 9.89 8.66
N ILE A 243 -8.52 8.77 8.94
CA ILE A 243 -8.57 8.12 10.26
C ILE A 243 -7.71 8.96 11.22
N PRO A 244 -8.21 9.28 12.43
CA PRO A 244 -7.41 10.01 13.40
C PRO A 244 -6.16 9.21 13.82
N PRO A 245 -5.05 9.92 14.12
CA PRO A 245 -3.83 9.27 14.57
C PRO A 245 -4.05 8.59 15.93
N TRP A 246 -3.33 7.49 16.15
CA TRP A 246 -3.42 6.72 17.39
C TRP A 246 -2.72 7.46 18.54
N ARG A 247 -3.49 8.00 19.50
CA ARG A 247 -3.20 8.54 20.86
C ARG A 247 -1.78 9.01 21.28
N ARG A 248 -0.85 9.36 20.36
CA ARG A 248 0.55 9.70 20.66
C ARG A 248 1.06 10.96 19.95
N VAL A 249 0.21 11.93 19.67
CA VAL A 249 0.64 13.26 19.23
C VAL A 249 0.14 14.33 20.18
N ALA A 250 1.09 15.13 20.67
CA ALA A 250 1.04 16.28 21.58
C ALA A 250 -0.33 16.93 21.83
N GLU A 251 -0.49 17.48 23.05
CA GLU A 251 -1.62 18.28 23.56
C GLU A 251 -2.21 19.28 22.54
N ALA A 252 -1.41 19.76 21.59
CA ALA A 252 -1.82 20.66 20.50
C ALA A 252 -2.89 20.08 19.54
N LEU A 253 -3.11 18.76 19.49
CA LEU A 253 -4.09 18.12 18.60
C LEU A 253 -5.34 17.58 19.31
N HIS A 254 -5.61 18.02 20.55
CA HIS A 254 -6.74 17.53 21.36
C HIS A 254 -8.10 17.49 20.62
N HIS A 255 -8.36 18.45 19.72
CA HIS A 255 -9.58 18.54 18.92
C HIS A 255 -9.73 17.46 17.82
N LEU A 256 -8.65 16.78 17.42
CA LEU A 256 -8.72 15.63 16.50
C LEU A 256 -9.03 14.33 17.25
N TYR A 257 -8.81 14.29 18.57
CA TYR A 257 -9.10 13.14 19.43
C TYR A 257 -10.53 13.12 19.96
N THR A 258 -11.30 14.19 19.79
CA THR A 258 -12.73 14.24 20.12
C THR A 258 -13.63 13.72 19.00
N ARG A 259 -13.05 13.31 17.86
CA ARG A 259 -13.78 12.72 16.74
C ARG A 259 -13.78 11.20 16.85
N ALA A 260 -14.94 10.59 16.64
CA ALA A 260 -15.08 9.14 16.48
C ALA A 260 -14.07 8.61 15.46
N ALA A 261 -13.38 7.51 15.79
CA ALA A 261 -12.36 6.94 14.90
C ALA A 261 -12.96 6.48 13.57
N ASN A 262 -14.21 6.01 13.61
CA ASN A 262 -14.97 5.56 12.45
C ASN A 262 -14.18 4.57 11.60
N LEU A 263 -13.59 3.56 12.26
CA LEU A 263 -12.86 2.49 11.60
C LEU A 263 -13.82 1.60 10.82
N GLY A 264 -13.31 1.07 9.71
CA GLY A 264 -13.97 0.11 8.85
C GLY A 264 -13.53 -1.30 9.17
N GLN A 265 -14.47 -2.25 9.11
CA GLN A 265 -14.22 -3.68 9.36
C GLN A 265 -14.95 -4.52 8.32
N CYS A 266 -14.40 -5.69 8.00
CA CYS A 266 -15.02 -6.66 7.10
C CYS A 266 -14.87 -8.07 7.65
N PHE A 267 -15.96 -8.84 7.58
CA PHE A 267 -16.06 -10.21 8.06
C PHE A 267 -16.70 -11.08 6.99
N VAL A 268 -16.07 -12.20 6.70
CA VAL A 268 -16.55 -13.15 5.68
C VAL A 268 -16.63 -14.53 6.30
N ALA A 269 -17.73 -15.23 6.05
CA ALA A 269 -17.88 -16.65 6.35
C ALA A 269 -18.25 -17.40 5.07
N LEU A 270 -17.65 -18.57 4.86
CA LEU A 270 -17.89 -19.43 3.70
C LEU A 270 -18.20 -20.84 4.17
N ASN A 271 -19.23 -21.46 3.58
CA ASN A 271 -19.56 -22.85 3.84
C ASN A 271 -18.77 -23.78 2.92
N PRO A 272 -17.71 -24.47 3.41
CA PRO A 272 -16.90 -25.34 2.57
C PRO A 272 -17.68 -26.54 2.01
N ALA A 273 -18.78 -26.95 2.66
CA ALA A 273 -19.59 -28.10 2.25
C ALA A 273 -20.32 -27.90 0.91
N LEU A 274 -20.44 -26.65 0.43
CA LEU A 274 -21.06 -26.33 -0.86
C LEU A 274 -20.08 -26.36 -2.03
N PHE A 275 -18.78 -26.58 -1.76
CA PHE A 275 -17.74 -26.73 -2.77
C PHE A 275 -17.39 -28.21 -2.96
N ALA A 276 -16.12 -28.52 -3.24
CA ALA A 276 -15.65 -29.88 -3.32
C ALA A 276 -15.72 -30.57 -1.94
N GLY A 277 -16.43 -31.70 -1.86
CA GLY A 277 -16.50 -32.51 -0.63
C GLY A 277 -15.13 -32.98 -0.14
N GLY A 278 -15.01 -33.32 1.14
CA GLY A 278 -13.73 -33.71 1.75
C GLY A 278 -12.79 -32.54 2.10
N PHE A 279 -13.36 -31.37 2.41
CA PHE A 279 -12.59 -30.16 2.70
C PHE A 279 -11.72 -30.33 3.96
N ASN A 280 -12.31 -30.79 5.06
CA ASN A 280 -11.62 -30.93 6.35
C ASN A 280 -10.43 -31.89 6.24
N GLU A 281 -10.61 -33.01 5.54
CA GLU A 281 -9.59 -34.02 5.30
C GLU A 281 -8.42 -33.46 4.51
N ARG A 282 -8.70 -32.74 3.41
CA ARG A 282 -7.65 -32.06 2.62
C ARG A 282 -6.94 -30.97 3.41
N MET A 283 -7.67 -30.25 4.26
CA MET A 283 -7.06 -29.21 5.08
C MET A 283 -6.14 -29.80 6.16
N GLY A 284 -6.60 -30.88 6.82
CA GLY A 284 -5.77 -31.64 7.76
C GLY A 284 -4.54 -32.26 7.09
N ASP A 285 -4.70 -32.84 5.90
CA ASP A 285 -3.59 -33.38 5.11
C ASP A 285 -2.57 -32.29 4.73
N LEU A 286 -3.03 -31.13 4.23
CA LEU A 286 -2.14 -30.00 3.93
C LEU A 286 -1.32 -29.57 5.16
N MET A 287 -1.96 -29.39 6.31
CA MET A 287 -1.26 -29.01 7.54
C MET A 287 -0.28 -30.11 7.98
N HIS A 288 -0.66 -31.37 7.89
CA HIS A 288 0.21 -32.50 8.20
C HIS A 288 1.44 -32.55 7.27
N GLN A 289 1.25 -32.34 5.97
CA GLN A 289 2.34 -32.28 5.00
C GLN A 289 3.33 -31.17 5.37
N MET A 290 2.86 -29.95 5.67
CA MET A 290 3.72 -28.84 6.05
C MET A 290 4.54 -29.15 7.31
N ARG A 291 3.90 -29.65 8.37
CA ARG A 291 4.57 -30.02 9.64
C ARG A 291 5.56 -31.17 9.48
N SER A 292 5.37 -32.04 8.48
CA SER A 292 6.20 -33.22 8.25
C SER A 292 7.39 -32.97 7.31
N LEU A 293 7.53 -31.76 6.76
CA LEU A 293 8.68 -31.41 5.93
C LEU A 293 9.98 -31.43 6.74
N PRO A 294 11.12 -31.82 6.12
CA PRO A 294 12.41 -31.69 6.77
C PRO A 294 12.72 -30.21 7.01
N HIS A 295 13.10 -29.90 8.24
CA HIS A 295 13.47 -28.58 8.71
C HIS A 295 14.99 -28.37 8.64
N VAL A 296 15.40 -27.13 8.34
CA VAL A 296 16.82 -26.75 8.14
C VAL A 296 17.61 -26.87 9.44
N ASP A 297 17.03 -26.38 10.53
CA ASP A 297 17.57 -26.54 11.87
C ASP A 297 16.75 -27.61 12.59
N PRO A 298 17.34 -28.74 13.03
CA PRO A 298 16.64 -29.81 13.76
C PRO A 298 15.88 -29.35 15.00
N ALA A 299 16.24 -28.21 15.59
CA ALA A 299 15.57 -27.64 16.76
C ALA A 299 14.33 -26.79 16.43
N LEU A 300 14.15 -26.38 15.16
CA LEU A 300 13.09 -25.46 14.74
C LEU A 300 12.19 -26.12 13.68
N PRO A 301 11.13 -26.85 14.10
CA PRO A 301 10.24 -27.54 13.16
C PRO A 301 9.45 -26.55 12.29
N VAL A 302 9.00 -27.02 11.13
CA VAL A 302 8.07 -26.25 10.28
C VAL A 302 6.71 -26.17 10.99
N LEU A 303 6.21 -24.96 11.16
CA LEU A 303 4.92 -24.68 11.78
C LEU A 303 3.90 -24.27 10.73
N VAL A 304 2.62 -24.54 11.02
CA VAL A 304 1.49 -23.95 10.27
C VAL A 304 0.86 -22.81 11.06
N PRO A 305 0.18 -21.86 10.36
CA PRO A 305 -0.53 -20.78 11.02
C PRO A 305 -1.50 -21.29 12.09
N GLY A 306 -1.30 -20.82 13.32
CA GLY A 306 -2.05 -21.20 14.52
C GLY A 306 -1.29 -22.11 15.49
N ASP A 307 -0.20 -22.77 15.05
CA ASP A 307 0.59 -23.66 15.91
C ASP A 307 1.21 -22.92 17.12
N PRO A 308 1.88 -21.75 16.94
CA PRO A 308 2.44 -21.02 18.07
C PRO A 308 1.36 -20.64 19.09
N GLU A 309 0.23 -20.12 18.63
CA GLU A 309 -0.86 -19.66 19.47
C GLU A 309 -1.51 -20.81 20.23
N LYS A 310 -1.68 -21.98 19.59
CA LYS A 310 -2.23 -23.19 20.21
C LYS A 310 -1.35 -23.71 21.34
N VAL A 311 -0.04 -23.78 21.12
CA VAL A 311 0.92 -24.19 22.15
C VAL A 311 0.86 -23.24 23.35
N MET A 312 0.81 -21.93 23.09
CA MET A 312 0.70 -20.92 24.15
C MET A 312 -0.63 -21.02 24.90
N GLU A 313 -1.73 -21.25 24.18
CA GLU A 313 -3.06 -21.38 24.78
C GLU A 313 -3.16 -22.61 25.69
N GLU A 314 -2.63 -23.76 25.26
CA GLU A 314 -2.58 -24.97 26.08
C GLU A 314 -1.71 -24.79 27.33
N LYS A 315 -0.58 -24.09 27.19
CA LYS A 315 0.32 -23.76 28.30
C LYS A 315 -0.38 -22.85 29.31
N TYR A 316 -0.91 -21.71 28.86
CA TYR A 316 -1.50 -20.71 29.75
C TYR A 316 -2.83 -21.15 30.38
N LYS A 317 -3.58 -22.05 29.75
CA LYS A 317 -4.75 -22.68 30.40
C LYS A 317 -4.35 -23.54 31.62
N LYS A 318 -3.14 -24.14 31.62
CA LYS A 318 -2.64 -24.97 32.72
C LYS A 318 -1.91 -24.15 33.78
N GLU A 319 -1.00 -23.28 33.35
CA GLU A 319 -0.06 -22.58 34.22
C GLU A 319 -0.58 -21.20 34.68
N GLY A 320 -1.52 -20.61 33.94
CA GLY A 320 -1.89 -19.20 34.07
C GLY A 320 -1.01 -18.30 33.19
N ILE A 321 -1.45 -17.07 32.99
CA ILE A 321 -0.73 -16.07 32.17
C ILE A 321 0.23 -15.29 33.06
N ALA A 322 1.50 -15.25 32.68
CA ALA A 322 2.50 -14.42 33.36
C ALA A 322 2.45 -12.98 32.80
N PHE A 323 2.24 -12.01 33.69
CA PHE A 323 2.28 -10.59 33.34
C PHE A 323 3.53 -9.92 33.92
N HIS A 324 4.04 -8.92 33.20
CA HIS A 324 5.10 -8.05 33.71
C HIS A 324 4.60 -7.23 34.91
N VAL A 325 5.43 -7.02 35.93
CA VAL A 325 5.07 -6.31 37.17
C VAL A 325 4.44 -4.94 36.89
N ASN A 326 5.01 -4.15 35.99
CA ASN A 326 4.43 -2.85 35.59
C ASN A 326 2.98 -2.94 35.08
N LEU A 327 2.61 -3.99 34.36
CA LEU A 327 1.23 -4.19 33.90
C LEU A 327 0.33 -4.56 35.09
N VAL A 328 0.80 -5.44 35.98
CA VAL A 328 0.08 -5.80 37.20
C VAL A 328 -0.20 -4.55 38.06
N ASP A 329 0.81 -3.71 38.28
CA ASP A 329 0.67 -2.47 39.03
C ASP A 329 -0.33 -1.50 38.36
N ALA A 330 -0.27 -1.38 37.03
CA ALA A 330 -1.23 -0.56 36.27
C ALA A 330 -2.67 -1.07 36.42
N LEU A 331 -2.87 -2.40 36.35
CA LEU A 331 -4.18 -3.02 36.54
C LEU A 331 -4.68 -2.87 37.98
N GLN A 332 -3.81 -2.97 38.99
CA GLN A 332 -4.19 -2.72 40.39
C GLN A 332 -4.62 -1.27 40.62
N ARG A 333 -3.89 -0.30 40.06
CA ARG A 333 -4.28 1.12 40.10
C ARG A 333 -5.61 1.35 39.40
N LEU A 334 -5.80 0.76 38.22
CA LEU A 334 -7.05 0.85 37.47
C LEU A 334 -8.22 0.24 38.23
N ALA A 335 -8.01 -0.89 38.91
CA ALA A 335 -9.02 -1.53 39.75
C ALA A 335 -9.41 -0.65 40.95
N ALA A 336 -8.44 -0.06 41.63
CA ALA A 336 -8.67 0.87 42.74
C ALA A 336 -9.44 2.12 42.28
N ASP A 337 -9.06 2.71 41.15
CA ASP A 337 -9.72 3.88 40.56
C ASP A 337 -11.18 3.58 40.14
N LEU A 338 -11.42 2.39 39.57
CA LEU A 338 -12.75 1.93 39.20
C LEU A 338 -13.56 1.35 40.37
N ARG A 339 -12.97 1.21 41.56
CA ARG A 339 -13.56 0.58 42.75
C ARG A 339 -14.07 -0.84 42.47
N VAL A 340 -13.28 -1.63 41.76
CA VAL A 340 -13.53 -3.06 41.49
C VAL A 340 -12.46 -3.90 42.17
N ASP A 341 -12.78 -5.17 42.43
CA ASP A 341 -11.83 -6.09 43.04
C ASP A 341 -10.56 -6.21 42.16
N PRO A 342 -9.37 -6.14 42.77
CA PRO A 342 -8.13 -6.26 42.03
C PRO A 342 -7.97 -7.68 41.48
N LEU A 343 -7.18 -7.81 40.41
CA LEU A 343 -6.87 -9.11 39.83
C LEU A 343 -6.20 -10.00 40.90
N PRO A 344 -6.76 -11.19 41.23
CA PRO A 344 -6.14 -12.10 42.17
C PRO A 344 -4.86 -12.65 41.54
N LEU A 345 -3.72 -12.40 42.18
CA LEU A 345 -2.43 -12.94 41.77
C LEU A 345 -2.20 -14.25 42.52
N ARG A 346 -1.75 -15.28 41.80
CA ARG A 346 -1.17 -16.48 42.43
C ARG A 346 0.26 -16.14 42.86
N ASP A 347 0.69 -16.64 44.02
CA ASP A 347 2.05 -16.46 44.51
C ASP A 347 3.06 -16.82 43.41
N ALA A 348 4.10 -16.00 43.27
CA ALA A 348 5.11 -16.17 42.24
C ALA A 348 5.68 -17.59 42.30
N PHE A 349 5.48 -18.37 41.23
CA PHE A 349 6.32 -19.53 41.03
C PHE A 349 7.76 -19.01 40.95
N ALA A 350 8.56 -19.31 41.98
CA ALA A 350 10.01 -19.29 41.91
C ALA A 350 10.48 -20.44 41.00
N GLY A 351 10.01 -20.43 39.76
CA GLY A 351 10.44 -21.32 38.68
C GLY A 351 11.36 -20.50 37.79
N ASP A 352 12.58 -21.00 37.61
CA ASP A 352 13.63 -20.43 36.79
C ASP A 352 13.10 -19.65 35.58
N LEU A 353 13.27 -18.33 35.61
CA LEU A 353 13.23 -17.48 34.41
C LEU A 353 14.53 -17.72 33.61
N SER A 354 14.83 -18.97 33.30
CA SER A 354 15.63 -19.33 32.14
C SER A 354 14.68 -19.31 30.94
N LEU A 355 14.52 -18.12 30.36
CA LEU A 355 14.21 -18.03 28.93
C LEU A 355 15.12 -19.01 28.20
N ASP A 356 14.52 -19.88 27.40
CA ASP A 356 15.15 -20.88 26.56
C ASP A 356 16.42 -20.30 25.91
N ARG A 357 17.57 -20.69 26.45
CA ARG A 357 18.91 -20.33 25.95
C ARG A 357 19.43 -21.51 25.12
N SER A 358 18.70 -21.89 24.07
CA SER A 358 19.32 -22.62 22.97
C SER A 358 19.77 -21.62 21.91
N ALA A 359 21.07 -21.61 21.65
CA ALA A 359 21.81 -20.74 20.72
C ALA A 359 22.05 -19.30 21.21
N VAL A 360 23.10 -19.13 22.02
CA VAL A 360 24.35 -18.47 21.62
C VAL A 360 25.25 -18.43 22.86
N SER A 361 26.38 -19.11 22.75
CA SER A 361 27.49 -19.05 23.70
C SER A 361 28.02 -17.62 23.82
N ASP A 362 27.80 -17.07 25.02
CA ASP A 362 28.76 -16.38 25.88
C ASP A 362 29.99 -15.72 25.22
N ASP A 363 30.01 -14.38 25.27
CA ASP A 363 31.16 -13.65 25.80
C ASP A 363 30.70 -12.26 26.28
N GLY A 364 30.72 -12.07 27.60
CA GLY A 364 30.19 -10.90 28.28
C GLY A 364 31.12 -9.69 28.37
N ARG A 365 30.48 -8.51 28.52
CA ARG A 365 30.90 -7.27 29.25
C ARG A 365 29.88 -6.17 28.87
N GLY A 366 29.17 -5.46 29.73
CA GLY A 366 29.05 -5.37 31.18
C GLY A 366 28.02 -4.24 31.47
N GLY A 367 27.15 -4.43 32.46
CA GLY A 367 26.13 -3.46 32.89
C GLY A 367 26.67 -2.32 33.78
N VAL A 368 25.81 -1.30 33.93
CA VAL A 368 26.03 0.02 34.54
C VAL A 368 25.52 0.10 35.99
N GLY A 369 26.14 0.97 36.83
CA GLY A 369 25.57 1.60 38.04
C GLY A 369 25.97 0.97 39.39
N VAL A 370 26.86 1.51 40.25
CA VAL A 370 26.72 2.70 41.15
C VAL A 370 25.52 2.52 42.11
N THR A 371 25.59 2.22 43.41
CA THR A 371 26.52 2.52 44.54
C THR A 371 26.33 1.50 45.68
N ASN A 372 27.43 1.03 46.30
CA ASN A 372 27.70 1.02 47.76
C ASN A 372 29.05 0.30 48.02
N PHE A 373 30.13 1.06 47.90
CA PHE A 373 31.52 0.58 47.97
C PHE A 373 32.11 0.84 49.37
N ALA A 374 32.05 -0.13 50.29
CA ALA A 374 33.01 -0.18 51.41
C ALA A 374 33.09 -1.54 52.14
N GLU A 375 32.00 -2.28 52.33
CA GLU A 375 32.02 -3.43 53.27
C GLU A 375 32.13 -4.84 52.67
N GLN A 376 32.00 -5.00 51.34
CA GLN A 376 32.10 -6.32 50.70
C GLN A 376 33.50 -6.74 50.25
N ARG A 377 34.52 -5.87 50.35
CA ARG A 377 35.89 -6.17 49.87
C ARG A 377 36.80 -6.90 50.87
N LYS A 378 36.37 -7.16 52.11
CA LYS A 378 37.16 -7.92 53.09
C LYS A 378 36.84 -9.41 53.19
N ARG A 379 35.72 -9.90 52.64
CA ARG A 379 35.34 -11.33 52.71
C ARG A 379 35.65 -12.17 51.46
N LYS A 380 36.04 -11.56 50.34
CA LYS A 380 36.31 -12.26 49.07
C LYS A 380 37.79 -12.52 48.75
N ARG A 381 38.71 -12.23 49.69
CA ARG A 381 40.15 -12.47 49.56
C ARG A 381 40.69 -13.63 50.40
N GLN A 382 39.82 -14.45 50.99
CA GLN A 382 40.23 -15.53 51.90
C GLN A 382 39.66 -16.93 51.54
N ILE A 383 39.06 -17.09 50.35
CA ILE A 383 38.42 -18.35 49.94
C ILE A 383 38.99 -18.94 48.62
N ASP A 384 39.82 -18.20 47.86
CA ASP A 384 40.44 -18.72 46.61
C ASP A 384 41.89 -19.21 46.80
N ALA A 385 42.19 -19.84 47.93
CA ALA A 385 43.51 -20.41 48.21
C ALA A 385 43.47 -21.84 48.76
N ARG A 386 42.36 -22.57 48.61
CA ARG A 386 42.19 -23.87 49.30
C ARG A 386 41.47 -24.97 48.53
N VAL A 387 41.63 -25.09 47.21
CA VAL A 387 41.23 -26.33 46.49
C VAL A 387 42.18 -26.64 45.31
N ILE A 388 43.48 -26.43 45.52
CA ILE A 388 44.53 -27.02 44.67
C ILE A 388 45.35 -27.92 45.59
N ARG A 389 44.98 -29.21 45.69
CA ARG A 389 45.76 -30.38 46.11
C ARG A 389 44.82 -31.46 46.67
N SER A 390 44.29 -32.32 45.81
CA SER A 390 44.03 -33.75 46.12
C SER A 390 43.33 -34.42 44.94
N SER A 391 44.10 -35.05 44.04
CA SER A 391 43.70 -36.24 43.26
C SER A 391 44.81 -36.55 42.24
N LEU A 392 45.91 -37.09 42.74
CA LEU A 392 46.93 -37.77 41.94
C LEU A 392 47.09 -39.15 42.57
N ASP A 393 46.53 -40.15 41.91
CA ASP A 393 47.07 -41.51 41.76
C ASP A 393 46.00 -42.39 41.13
N ILE A 394 46.18 -42.80 39.87
CA ILE A 394 46.14 -44.20 39.37
C ILE A 394 46.83 -44.24 37.97
N ARG A 395 47.94 -45.00 37.90
CA ARG A 395 48.71 -45.49 36.72
C ARG A 395 47.84 -46.35 35.79
N ALA A 396 48.07 -46.63 34.51
CA ALA A 396 49.03 -46.29 33.46
C ALA A 396 48.48 -46.93 32.15
N LYS A 397 48.78 -46.37 30.97
CA LYS A 397 48.93 -47.11 29.69
C LYS A 397 49.55 -46.20 28.61
N THR A 398 50.82 -46.49 28.31
CA THR A 398 51.54 -46.35 27.02
C THR A 398 51.22 -45.16 26.11
N SER A 399 52.16 -44.21 26.11
CA SER A 399 52.27 -43.04 25.23
C SER A 399 52.84 -43.39 23.84
N VAL A 400 52.07 -43.12 22.78
CA VAL A 400 52.63 -42.79 21.45
C VAL A 400 52.57 -41.27 21.32
N VAL A 401 53.75 -40.63 21.31
CA VAL A 401 53.92 -39.18 21.21
C VAL A 401 53.63 -38.73 19.78
N LYS A 402 52.57 -37.94 19.58
CA LYS A 402 52.42 -37.08 18.38
C LYS A 402 53.08 -35.73 18.70
N PRO A 403 53.97 -35.21 17.83
CA PRO A 403 54.61 -33.93 18.08
C PRO A 403 53.61 -32.76 18.04
N LEU A 404 53.83 -31.80 18.94
CA LEU A 404 53.10 -30.55 19.05
C LEU A 404 53.10 -29.77 17.73
N THR A 405 51.94 -29.19 17.44
CA THR A 405 51.72 -28.17 16.42
C THR A 405 52.63 -26.96 16.68
N GLN A 406 53.52 -26.65 15.74
CA GLN A 406 54.30 -25.41 15.76
C GLN A 406 53.41 -24.21 15.38
N PRO A 407 53.53 -23.05 16.08
CA PRO A 407 52.85 -21.83 15.68
C PRO A 407 53.45 -21.29 14.37
N LYS A 408 52.58 -21.02 13.40
CA LYS A 408 52.96 -20.48 12.09
C LYS A 408 53.32 -19.01 12.23
N GLU A 409 54.55 -18.64 11.87
CA GLU A 409 55.00 -17.24 11.88
C GLU A 409 54.22 -16.39 10.87
N PHE A 410 53.91 -15.14 11.25
CA PHE A 410 53.32 -14.13 10.38
C PHE A 410 54.37 -13.63 9.39
N ASN A 411 54.19 -13.96 8.12
CA ASN A 411 55.09 -13.55 7.06
C ASN A 411 54.69 -12.17 6.52
N PHE A 412 55.33 -11.10 7.01
CA PHE A 412 55.28 -9.77 6.41
C PHE A 412 56.23 -9.73 5.21
N ALA A 413 55.71 -10.09 4.03
CA ALA A 413 56.42 -9.91 2.76
C ALA A 413 55.78 -8.77 1.96
N THR A 414 56.39 -7.59 2.03
CA THR A 414 56.25 -6.53 1.02
C THR A 414 57.02 -6.93 -0.23
N ALA A 415 56.34 -7.62 -1.15
CA ALA A 415 56.80 -7.80 -2.52
C ALA A 415 55.91 -6.98 -3.46
N TYR A 416 56.51 -6.02 -4.16
CA TYR A 416 55.91 -5.30 -5.28
C TYR A 416 55.33 -6.33 -6.28
N ARG A 417 54.00 -6.48 -6.33
CA ARG A 417 53.33 -7.08 -7.48
C ARG A 417 53.21 -6.01 -8.56
N ALA A 418 54.25 -5.88 -9.37
CA ALA A 418 54.08 -5.33 -10.72
C ALA A 418 53.09 -6.25 -11.46
N ARG A 419 51.94 -5.71 -11.86
CA ARG A 419 51.04 -6.41 -12.77
C ARG A 419 51.77 -6.53 -14.12
N PRO A 420 51.84 -7.71 -14.76
CA PRO A 420 52.31 -7.77 -16.13
C PRO A 420 51.32 -6.99 -17.01
N THR A 421 51.79 -5.91 -17.61
CA THR A 421 51.06 -5.13 -18.62
C THR A 421 51.14 -5.85 -19.96
N ARG A 422 50.33 -6.90 -20.13
CA ARG A 422 50.01 -7.39 -21.48
C ARG A 422 48.57 -7.86 -21.49
N PHE A 423 47.69 -7.00 -22.02
CA PHE A 423 46.33 -7.38 -22.34
C PHE A 423 46.38 -8.20 -23.62
N LEU A 424 45.91 -9.44 -23.56
CA LEU A 424 45.73 -10.29 -24.75
C LEU A 424 44.61 -9.69 -25.60
N SER A 425 44.77 -9.71 -26.92
CA SER A 425 43.71 -9.30 -27.84
C SER A 425 42.53 -10.29 -27.78
N PRO A 426 41.32 -9.90 -28.23
CA PRO A 426 40.18 -10.81 -28.29
C PRO A 426 40.46 -12.11 -29.07
N GLU A 427 41.25 -12.01 -30.15
CA GLU A 427 41.66 -13.16 -30.97
C GLU A 427 42.60 -14.10 -30.21
N GLU A 428 43.58 -13.57 -29.47
CA GLU A 428 44.50 -14.38 -28.65
C GLU A 428 43.75 -15.13 -27.52
N ARG A 429 42.63 -14.58 -27.03
CA ARG A 429 41.75 -15.25 -26.06
C ARG A 429 40.91 -16.37 -26.68
N GLU A 430 40.36 -16.16 -27.87
CA GLU A 430 39.61 -17.19 -28.58
C GLU A 430 40.51 -18.35 -29.01
N GLN A 431 41.74 -18.08 -29.44
CA GLN A 431 42.73 -19.11 -29.77
C GLN A 431 43.04 -20.00 -28.55
N GLN A 432 43.17 -19.36 -27.39
CA GLN A 432 43.47 -20.05 -26.13
C GLN A 432 42.26 -20.87 -25.63
N GLU A 433 41.02 -20.41 -25.86
CA GLU A 433 39.80 -21.19 -25.60
C GLU A 433 39.64 -22.37 -26.57
N LEU A 434 40.00 -22.20 -27.84
CA LEU A 434 40.01 -23.27 -28.85
C LEU A 434 41.06 -24.35 -28.55
N GLU A 435 42.25 -23.97 -28.10
CA GLU A 435 43.31 -24.89 -27.68
C GLU A 435 42.92 -25.66 -26.39
N SER A 436 42.16 -25.04 -25.49
CA SER A 436 41.65 -25.67 -24.26
C SER A 436 40.54 -26.70 -24.52
N ARG A 437 39.89 -26.67 -25.68
CA ARG A 437 38.88 -27.64 -26.11
C ARG A 437 39.51 -28.82 -26.84
N THR A 438 40.47 -29.47 -26.20
CA THR A 438 40.93 -30.80 -26.63
C THR A 438 40.33 -31.88 -25.73
N GLN A 439 39.65 -32.85 -26.40
CA GLN A 439 39.06 -34.09 -25.89
C GLN A 439 37.58 -34.06 -25.42
N PHE A 440 36.68 -34.16 -26.40
CA PHE A 440 35.34 -34.74 -26.22
C PHE A 440 35.46 -36.25 -25.96
N ARG A 441 35.14 -36.72 -24.75
CA ARG A 441 35.03 -38.16 -24.42
C ARG A 441 33.55 -38.57 -24.47
N ALA A 442 33.17 -39.32 -25.49
CA ALA A 442 31.88 -40.01 -25.55
C ALA A 442 31.95 -41.31 -24.74
N ASN A 443 31.03 -41.50 -23.79
CA ASN A 443 30.85 -42.79 -23.12
C ASN A 443 30.12 -43.76 -24.07
N PRO A 444 30.63 -44.98 -24.31
CA PRO A 444 29.95 -45.97 -25.13
C PRO A 444 28.80 -46.64 -24.37
N LEU A 445 27.64 -46.75 -25.02
CA LEU A 445 26.53 -47.60 -24.59
C LEU A 445 26.85 -49.07 -24.94
N PRO A 446 26.46 -50.05 -24.11
CA PRO A 446 26.75 -51.46 -24.35
C PRO A 446 25.94 -52.01 -25.52
N VAL A 447 26.68 -52.59 -26.46
CA VAL A 447 26.19 -53.28 -27.65
C VAL A 447 25.78 -54.70 -27.26
N HIS A 448 24.49 -55.01 -27.29
CA HIS A 448 24.05 -56.39 -27.55
C HIS A 448 23.95 -56.59 -29.07
N THR A 449 24.77 -57.53 -29.52
CA THR A 449 24.99 -57.95 -30.90
C THR A 449 23.81 -58.74 -31.47
N SER A 450 23.39 -58.32 -32.67
CA SER A 450 22.99 -59.08 -33.87
C SER A 450 22.36 -60.48 -33.68
N SER A 451 21.27 -60.82 -34.36
CA SER A 451 21.30 -60.92 -35.82
C SER A 451 19.91 -61.12 -36.42
N SER A 452 19.78 -60.51 -37.59
CA SER A 452 18.66 -60.46 -38.50
C SER A 452 18.39 -61.79 -39.21
N SER A 453 17.12 -62.18 -39.31
CA SER A 453 16.62 -62.96 -40.45
C SER A 453 15.61 -62.12 -41.24
N THR A 454 15.99 -61.81 -42.47
CA THR A 454 15.24 -61.23 -43.58
C THR A 454 13.79 -61.70 -43.70
N THR A 455 12.86 -60.75 -43.88
CA THR A 455 11.76 -60.88 -44.84
C THR A 455 11.20 -59.50 -45.19
N SER A 456 11.09 -59.27 -46.49
CA SER A 456 10.54 -58.10 -47.16
C SER A 456 9.07 -57.86 -46.81
N ALA A 457 8.72 -56.66 -46.33
CA ALA A 457 7.35 -56.15 -46.40
C ALA A 457 7.33 -54.60 -46.48
N PRO A 458 6.44 -54.02 -47.30
CA PRO A 458 6.40 -52.58 -47.59
C PRO A 458 5.88 -51.77 -46.40
N ILE A 459 6.55 -50.68 -46.06
CA ILE A 459 6.09 -49.73 -45.03
C ILE A 459 4.90 -48.95 -45.58
N PHE A 460 3.70 -49.31 -45.12
CA PHE A 460 2.46 -48.57 -45.32
C PHE A 460 2.54 -47.20 -44.63
N LYS A 461 2.52 -46.12 -45.42
CA LYS A 461 2.28 -44.77 -44.91
C LYS A 461 0.84 -44.71 -44.40
N ARG A 462 0.66 -44.37 -43.11
CA ARG A 462 -0.65 -44.09 -42.53
C ARG A 462 -1.24 -42.86 -43.22
N PRO A 463 -2.51 -42.88 -43.67
CA PRO A 463 -3.16 -41.70 -44.23
C PRO A 463 -3.34 -40.62 -43.15
N PRO A 464 -3.31 -39.32 -43.53
CA PRO A 464 -3.48 -38.20 -42.62
C PRO A 464 -4.88 -38.19 -41.97
N THR A 465 -4.92 -37.91 -40.67
CA THR A 465 -6.12 -37.88 -39.84
C THR A 465 -7.07 -36.75 -40.24
N GLU A 466 -8.32 -37.08 -40.57
CA GLU A 466 -9.39 -36.10 -40.79
C GLU A 466 -9.98 -35.61 -39.44
N PRO A 467 -10.17 -34.30 -39.23
CA PRO A 467 -10.79 -33.77 -38.03
C PRO A 467 -12.30 -34.07 -37.99
N GLN A 468 -12.74 -34.81 -36.97
CA GLN A 468 -14.17 -35.02 -36.68
C GLN A 468 -14.77 -33.82 -35.94
N SER A 469 -15.90 -33.31 -36.43
CA SER A 469 -16.73 -32.31 -35.75
C SER A 469 -17.32 -32.89 -34.46
N PRO A 470 -17.41 -32.13 -33.35
CA PRO A 470 -17.95 -32.65 -32.10
C PRO A 470 -19.45 -32.95 -32.24
N MET A 471 -19.81 -34.23 -32.06
CA MET A 471 -21.20 -34.67 -31.95
C MET A 471 -21.76 -34.22 -30.58
N LEU A 472 -22.66 -33.25 -30.59
CA LEU A 472 -23.57 -32.98 -29.49
C LEU A 472 -24.76 -33.96 -29.61
N HIS A 473 -24.74 -35.03 -28.82
CA HIS A 473 -25.93 -35.84 -28.58
C HIS A 473 -26.72 -35.26 -27.40
N THR A 474 -27.84 -34.61 -27.70
CA THR A 474 -28.96 -34.50 -26.75
C THR A 474 -30.21 -35.04 -27.43
N THR A 475 -30.59 -36.27 -27.10
CA THR A 475 -31.88 -36.83 -27.45
C THR A 475 -32.89 -36.61 -26.33
N ALA A 476 -34.06 -36.09 -26.72
CA ALA A 476 -35.39 -36.34 -26.17
C ALA A 476 -35.83 -35.62 -24.87
N ARG A 477 -36.58 -34.53 -25.04
CA ARG A 477 -38.07 -34.52 -24.89
C ARG A 477 -38.62 -33.12 -25.19
N LEU A 478 -39.23 -32.95 -26.36
CA LEU A 478 -40.30 -31.96 -26.56
C LEU A 478 -41.06 -32.34 -27.83
N GLY A 479 -42.02 -33.24 -27.65
CA GLY A 479 -43.10 -33.49 -28.58
C GLY A 479 -44.41 -32.93 -28.03
N LYS A 480 -45.20 -32.34 -28.93
CA LYS A 480 -46.57 -31.83 -28.83
C LYS A 480 -46.75 -30.41 -28.25
N LYS A 481 -46.81 -29.42 -29.16
CA LYS A 481 -47.93 -28.48 -29.16
C LYS A 481 -48.44 -28.25 -30.58
N ARG A 482 -49.75 -28.46 -30.72
CA ARG A 482 -50.59 -28.23 -31.90
C ARG A 482 -50.66 -26.74 -32.23
N ARG A 483 -50.50 -26.46 -33.52
CA ARG A 483 -51.23 -25.51 -34.38
C ARG A 483 -52.31 -24.67 -33.66
N LEU A 484 -52.13 -23.35 -33.65
CA LEU A 484 -53.22 -22.37 -33.61
C LEU A 484 -52.85 -21.23 -34.56
N GLU A 485 -53.73 -21.00 -35.53
CA GLU A 485 -53.65 -20.02 -36.60
C GLU A 485 -54.00 -18.61 -36.09
N ALA A 486 -53.57 -17.60 -36.84
CA ALA A 486 -53.85 -16.19 -36.61
C ALA A 486 -55.35 -15.87 -36.71
N PRO A 487 -55.87 -14.87 -35.97
CA PRO A 487 -57.16 -14.27 -36.30
C PRO A 487 -56.98 -13.00 -37.13
N SER A 488 -57.69 -13.01 -38.25
CA SER A 488 -57.99 -11.89 -39.14
C SER A 488 -59.06 -10.97 -38.55
N VAL A 489 -59.05 -9.74 -39.07
CA VAL A 489 -60.01 -8.64 -38.90
C VAL A 489 -61.34 -8.98 -39.58
N GLU A 490 -62.48 -8.66 -38.95
CA GLU A 490 -63.61 -7.87 -39.52
C GLU A 490 -64.88 -7.81 -38.65
N ASN A 491 -65.34 -6.56 -38.42
CA ASN A 491 -66.71 -6.00 -38.41
C ASN A 491 -67.94 -6.82 -37.95
N ASN A 492 -68.62 -6.32 -36.90
CA ASN A 492 -70.03 -5.82 -36.92
C ASN A 492 -70.47 -5.48 -35.47
N THR A 493 -70.67 -4.20 -35.13
CA THR A 493 -71.92 -3.41 -35.18
C THR A 493 -72.97 -3.72 -34.10
N GLN A 494 -73.38 -2.61 -33.45
CA GLN A 494 -74.72 -2.25 -32.95
C GLN A 494 -75.17 -2.51 -31.49
N HIS A 495 -75.37 -1.37 -30.83
CA HIS A 495 -76.58 -0.91 -30.10
C HIS A 495 -76.74 -1.06 -28.56
N HIS A 496 -76.88 0.14 -27.95
CA HIS A 496 -77.79 0.54 -26.83
C HIS A 496 -77.46 0.02 -25.42
N HIS A 497 -77.64 0.73 -24.28
CA HIS A 497 -78.26 2.00 -23.86
C HIS A 497 -77.56 2.44 -22.54
N ASN A 498 -77.19 3.72 -22.36
CA ASN A 498 -77.87 4.75 -21.56
C ASN A 498 -78.10 4.47 -20.05
N ASN A 499 -77.48 5.29 -19.19
CA ASN A 499 -78.12 6.25 -18.26
C ASN A 499 -77.05 6.88 -17.33
N ASN A 500 -76.74 8.17 -17.49
CA ASN A 500 -77.39 9.36 -16.89
C ASN A 500 -77.18 9.52 -15.37
N ASN A 501 -76.41 10.55 -14.99
CA ASN A 501 -76.96 11.69 -14.25
C ASN A 501 -75.95 12.85 -14.14
N THR A 502 -76.36 13.99 -14.71
CA THR A 502 -75.85 15.34 -14.43
C THR A 502 -77.04 16.30 -14.33
N ALA A 503 -76.86 17.36 -13.52
CA ALA A 503 -77.68 18.58 -13.32
C ALA A 503 -78.40 18.59 -11.95
N SER A 504 -78.53 19.70 -11.21
CA SER A 504 -78.01 21.07 -11.26
C SER A 504 -78.57 21.82 -10.02
N ASP A 505 -77.86 22.84 -9.55
CA ASP A 505 -78.32 24.01 -8.79
C ASP A 505 -79.24 23.89 -7.56
N ALA A 506 -78.70 24.34 -6.41
CA ALA A 506 -79.41 25.16 -5.44
C ALA A 506 -78.41 26.06 -4.68
N GLY A 507 -78.58 27.37 -4.79
CA GLY A 507 -77.81 28.37 -4.03
C GLY A 507 -78.32 28.55 -2.60
N GLY A 508 -77.46 29.06 -1.71
CA GLY A 508 -77.88 29.70 -0.46
C GLY A 508 -76.96 29.49 0.74
N GLY A 509 -76.36 30.58 1.23
CA GLY A 509 -76.27 30.85 2.68
C GLY A 509 -75.08 30.32 3.50
N LYS A 510 -74.07 31.17 3.68
CA LYS A 510 -73.39 31.53 4.95
C LYS A 510 -73.46 30.53 6.14
N ARG A 511 -72.30 30.00 6.62
CA ARG A 511 -71.56 30.42 7.85
C ARG A 511 -70.53 29.40 8.40
N HIS A 512 -69.45 29.99 8.95
CA HIS A 512 -68.55 29.58 10.04
C HIS A 512 -67.62 28.35 9.91
N LYS A 513 -66.31 28.63 9.78
CA LYS A 513 -65.22 27.78 10.28
C LYS A 513 -64.44 28.56 11.36
N CYS A 514 -64.33 27.96 12.54
CA CYS A 514 -63.40 28.35 13.61
C CYS A 514 -62.14 27.48 13.50
N ALA A 515 -60.95 28.09 13.51
CA ALA A 515 -59.73 27.57 14.15
C ALA A 515 -58.61 28.64 14.12
N PRO A 516 -57.75 28.71 15.15
CA PRO A 516 -56.95 29.90 15.49
C PRO A 516 -55.58 29.96 14.79
N ARG A 517 -55.04 31.19 14.68
CA ARG A 517 -53.67 31.49 14.23
C ARG A 517 -52.66 31.32 15.38
N PRO A 518 -51.46 30.73 15.17
CA PRO A 518 -50.34 30.91 16.07
C PRO A 518 -49.46 32.11 15.65
N PHE A 519 -48.81 32.68 16.67
CA PHE A 519 -48.07 33.93 16.66
C PHE A 519 -46.65 33.78 16.08
N GLN A 520 -46.10 34.88 15.54
CA GLN A 520 -44.75 34.97 15.00
C GLN A 520 -43.76 35.46 16.06
N LEU A 521 -42.66 34.70 16.24
CA LEU A 521 -41.45 35.16 16.92
C LEU A 521 -40.44 35.64 15.87
N MET A 522 -40.02 36.90 16.01
CA MET A 522 -38.99 37.57 15.22
C MET A 522 -37.62 37.30 15.83
N THR A 523 -36.81 36.45 15.20
CA THR A 523 -35.33 36.50 15.27
C THR A 523 -34.77 35.66 14.13
N ASP A 524 -34.03 36.27 13.20
CA ASP A 524 -32.77 35.75 12.63
C ASP A 524 -32.28 36.59 11.43
N LEU A 525 -31.63 37.72 11.73
CA LEU A 525 -30.91 38.54 10.74
C LEU A 525 -29.46 38.07 10.49
N ARG A 526 -29.03 36.91 11.02
CA ARG A 526 -27.67 36.37 10.80
C ARG A 526 -27.57 35.21 9.80
N GLY A 527 -28.69 34.66 9.33
CA GLY A 527 -28.71 33.56 8.37
C GLY A 527 -28.77 33.97 6.89
N GLN A 528 -29.01 35.25 6.59
CA GLN A 528 -29.19 35.72 5.22
C GLN A 528 -27.86 36.09 4.55
N GLN A 529 -26.92 36.70 5.29
CA GLN A 529 -25.64 37.15 4.72
C GLN A 529 -24.73 35.99 4.25
N THR A 530 -24.76 34.84 4.94
CA THR A 530 -23.99 33.65 4.55
C THR A 530 -24.57 32.93 3.34
N ARG A 531 -25.89 32.98 3.14
CA ARG A 531 -26.58 32.35 2.02
C ARG A 531 -26.42 33.16 0.73
N GLU A 532 -26.50 34.48 0.84
CA GLU A 532 -26.27 35.40 -0.28
C GLU A 532 -24.81 35.38 -0.75
N ALA A 533 -23.83 35.27 0.16
CA ALA A 533 -22.42 35.12 -0.19
C ALA A 533 -22.14 33.81 -0.95
N LEU A 534 -22.79 32.71 -0.55
CA LEU A 534 -22.65 31.41 -1.20
C LEU A 534 -23.32 31.38 -2.58
N GLU A 535 -24.46 32.06 -2.74
CA GLU A 535 -25.12 32.20 -4.05
C GLU A 535 -24.34 33.11 -4.99
N ARG A 536 -23.76 34.21 -4.51
CA ARG A 536 -22.90 35.09 -5.33
C ARG A 536 -21.67 34.34 -5.86
N ALA A 537 -21.02 33.52 -5.04
CA ALA A 537 -19.88 32.70 -5.45
C ALA A 537 -20.26 31.67 -6.53
N ARG A 538 -21.43 31.02 -6.40
CA ARG A 538 -21.95 30.08 -7.41
C ARG A 538 -22.35 30.77 -8.71
N LEU A 539 -22.85 32.00 -8.64
CA LEU A 539 -23.26 32.79 -9.80
C LEU A 539 -22.05 33.33 -10.58
N GLU A 540 -20.96 33.68 -9.88
CA GLU A 540 -19.67 33.99 -10.49
C GLU A 540 -19.04 32.78 -11.19
N GLU A 541 -19.08 31.60 -10.57
CA GLU A 541 -18.62 30.35 -11.21
C GLU A 541 -19.40 30.05 -12.50
N ARG A 542 -20.73 30.18 -12.48
CA ARG A 542 -21.56 29.98 -13.68
C ARG A 542 -21.31 31.02 -14.76
N ARG A 543 -21.11 32.30 -14.39
CA ARG A 543 -20.72 33.36 -15.34
C ARG A 543 -19.38 33.05 -16.01
N ARG A 544 -18.41 32.53 -15.25
CA ARG A 544 -17.09 32.17 -15.75
C ARG A 544 -17.14 30.96 -16.70
N GLU A 545 -18.01 30.00 -16.44
CA GLU A 545 -18.31 28.89 -17.35
C GLU A 545 -19.07 29.33 -18.62
N GLU A 546 -19.96 30.32 -18.52
CA GLU A 546 -20.69 30.88 -19.66
C GLU A 546 -19.79 31.75 -20.57
N GLU A 547 -18.84 32.51 -20.00
CA GLU A 547 -17.85 33.28 -20.78
C GLU A 547 -16.90 32.37 -21.57
N LEU A 548 -16.54 31.21 -21.03
CA LEU A 548 -15.74 30.19 -21.74
C LEU A 548 -16.49 29.52 -22.90
N ARG A 549 -17.83 29.68 -22.99
CA ARG A 549 -18.68 29.07 -24.03
C ARG A 549 -19.00 29.99 -25.22
N ARG A 550 -18.62 31.27 -25.20
CA ARG A 550 -18.86 32.19 -26.32
C ARG A 550 -17.72 32.17 -27.34
N PHE A 551 -17.71 31.16 -28.21
CA PHE A 551 -17.05 31.27 -29.51
C PHE A 551 -18.12 31.58 -30.56
N HIS A 552 -18.21 32.84 -31.01
CA HIS A 552 -19.13 33.21 -32.08
C HIS A 552 -18.57 32.73 -33.43
N ALA A 553 -19.26 31.76 -34.06
CA ALA A 553 -19.12 31.58 -35.49
C ALA A 553 -19.70 32.81 -36.21
N ARG A 554 -18.98 33.37 -37.18
CA ARG A 554 -19.51 34.42 -38.06
C ARG A 554 -20.60 33.80 -38.94
N PRO A 555 -21.74 34.49 -39.17
CA PRO A 555 -22.76 33.98 -40.10
C PRO A 555 -22.21 33.97 -41.53
N LEU A 556 -22.60 32.96 -42.31
CA LEU A 556 -22.43 32.96 -43.77
C LEU A 556 -23.33 34.04 -44.40
N PRO A 557 -22.92 34.67 -45.50
CA PRO A 557 -23.80 35.56 -46.26
C PRO A 557 -24.95 34.75 -46.87
N GLU A 558 -26.16 35.30 -46.83
CA GLU A 558 -27.30 34.79 -47.60
C GLU A 558 -27.05 35.02 -49.10
N GLY A 559 -27.03 33.94 -49.89
CA GLY A 559 -27.07 34.03 -51.35
C GLY A 559 -26.14 33.06 -52.09
N ASP A 560 -26.79 32.19 -52.88
CA ASP A 560 -26.31 31.33 -53.96
C ASP A 560 -25.59 30.00 -53.66
N ALA A 561 -26.14 28.96 -54.28
CA ALA A 561 -25.79 27.55 -54.16
C ALA A 561 -24.35 27.25 -54.59
N PHE A 562 -23.55 26.73 -53.67
CA PHE A 562 -22.21 26.24 -53.98
C PHE A 562 -22.28 24.97 -54.85
N ARG A 563 -22.02 25.13 -56.15
CA ARG A 563 -21.68 24.03 -57.05
C ARG A 563 -20.20 23.69 -56.86
N PRO A 564 -19.81 22.42 -56.58
CA PRO A 564 -18.41 22.05 -56.52
C PRO A 564 -17.80 22.18 -57.92
N ALA A 565 -16.83 23.08 -58.09
CA ALA A 565 -15.97 23.09 -59.26
C ALA A 565 -15.14 21.78 -59.30
N PRO A 566 -14.89 21.17 -60.47
CA PRO A 566 -13.97 20.04 -60.56
C PRO A 566 -12.61 20.49 -60.05
N SER A 567 -12.15 19.85 -58.98
CA SER A 567 -10.88 20.16 -58.36
C SER A 567 -9.75 19.85 -59.33
N THR A 568 -9.21 20.90 -59.95
CA THR A 568 -7.86 20.91 -60.54
C THR A 568 -6.81 21.18 -59.47
N ALA A 569 -7.02 20.72 -58.23
CA ALA A 569 -5.99 20.79 -57.22
C ALA A 569 -4.84 19.85 -57.63
N PRO A 570 -3.59 20.34 -57.71
CA PRO A 570 -2.47 19.50 -58.06
C PRO A 570 -2.35 18.37 -57.03
N LEU A 571 -2.05 17.16 -57.51
CA LEU A 571 -1.74 15.99 -56.68
C LEU A 571 -0.93 16.43 -55.47
N THR A 572 -1.46 16.22 -54.27
CA THR A 572 -0.79 16.59 -53.01
C THR A 572 0.54 15.86 -52.95
N ARG A 573 1.62 16.53 -53.35
CA ARG A 573 2.96 15.97 -53.19
C ARG A 573 3.20 15.85 -51.68
N PRO A 574 3.55 14.67 -51.16
CA PRO A 574 3.83 14.50 -49.75
C PRO A 574 4.92 15.48 -49.35
N LYS A 575 4.63 16.36 -48.39
CA LYS A 575 5.67 17.22 -47.81
C LYS A 575 6.68 16.29 -47.12
N PRO A 576 7.97 16.35 -47.48
CA PRO A 576 8.95 15.46 -46.88
C PRO A 576 8.94 15.65 -45.37
N TYR A 577 8.71 14.57 -44.66
CA TYR A 577 8.85 14.51 -43.21
C TYR A 577 10.34 14.56 -42.89
N PRO A 578 10.88 15.63 -42.28
CA PRO A 578 12.28 15.64 -41.93
C PRO A 578 12.48 14.67 -40.76
N LEU A 579 13.11 13.54 -41.06
CA LEU A 579 13.44 12.47 -40.10
C LEU A 579 14.67 12.82 -39.23
N ARG A 580 15.04 14.10 -39.11
CA ARG A 580 16.15 14.54 -38.26
C ARG A 580 15.64 15.08 -36.93
N THR A 581 16.20 14.52 -35.86
CA THR A 581 15.80 14.68 -34.46
C THR A 581 15.88 16.13 -33.93
N GLU A 582 16.65 16.98 -34.61
CA GLU A 582 16.90 18.38 -34.24
C GLU A 582 15.70 19.30 -34.57
N ASP A 583 14.98 19.03 -35.67
CA ASP A 583 13.83 19.84 -36.10
C ASP A 583 12.60 19.65 -35.19
N ARG A 584 12.43 18.45 -34.62
CA ARG A 584 11.42 18.18 -33.59
C ARG A 584 11.70 18.94 -32.29
N GLY A 585 12.98 19.20 -31.98
CA GLY A 585 13.39 20.01 -30.83
C GLY A 585 12.99 21.46 -30.99
N HIS A 586 13.27 22.05 -32.16
CA HIS A 586 12.92 23.43 -32.48
C HIS A 586 11.41 23.67 -32.49
N VAL A 587 10.63 22.79 -33.12
CA VAL A 587 9.16 22.92 -33.14
C VAL A 587 8.57 22.83 -31.72
N LYS A 588 9.16 21.99 -30.85
CA LYS A 588 8.72 21.86 -29.46
C LYS A 588 9.14 23.06 -28.60
N GLN A 589 10.31 23.63 -28.85
CA GLN A 589 10.77 24.85 -28.20
C GLN A 589 9.96 26.08 -28.62
N GLU A 590 9.63 26.22 -29.90
CA GLU A 590 8.76 27.29 -30.39
C GLU A 590 7.33 27.15 -29.85
N SER A 591 6.80 25.92 -29.78
CA SER A 591 5.51 25.65 -29.16
C SER A 591 5.50 26.02 -27.68
N LEU A 592 6.56 25.67 -26.95
CA LEU A 592 6.71 26.00 -25.53
C LEU A 592 6.85 27.52 -25.32
N ALA A 593 7.64 28.20 -26.16
CA ALA A 593 7.84 29.65 -26.11
C ALA A 593 6.52 30.40 -26.34
N ARG A 594 5.72 29.98 -27.33
CA ARG A 594 4.37 30.55 -27.56
C ARG A 594 3.43 30.33 -26.37
N ARG A 595 3.56 29.19 -25.68
CA ARG A 595 2.74 28.88 -24.49
C ARG A 595 3.10 29.78 -23.30
N LEU A 596 4.39 29.95 -23.05
CA LEU A 596 4.91 30.84 -22.00
C LEU A 596 4.57 32.32 -22.25
N GLU A 597 4.60 32.75 -23.52
CA GLU A 597 4.24 34.11 -23.90
C GLU A 597 2.73 34.38 -23.69
N GLY A 598 1.88 33.38 -23.97
CA GLY A 598 0.45 33.42 -23.66
C GLY A 598 0.14 33.49 -22.17
N GLU A 599 0.88 32.74 -21.34
CA GLU A 599 0.75 32.78 -19.87
C GLU A 599 1.18 34.14 -19.30
N ARG A 600 2.31 34.69 -19.76
CA ARG A 600 2.76 36.05 -19.37
C ARG A 600 1.75 37.13 -19.73
N ARG A 601 1.08 37.01 -20.88
CA ARG A 601 0.03 37.95 -21.31
C ARG A 601 -1.20 37.89 -20.41
N ARG A 602 -1.64 36.68 -20.04
CA ARG A 602 -2.74 36.47 -19.07
C ARG A 602 -2.38 36.99 -17.68
N GLU A 603 -1.16 36.79 -17.24
CA GLU A 603 -0.69 37.30 -15.95
C GLU A 603 -0.64 38.84 -15.95
N ALA A 604 -0.24 39.46 -17.06
CA ALA A 604 -0.27 40.92 -17.22
C ALA A 604 -1.71 41.49 -17.27
N GLU A 605 -2.66 40.76 -17.86
CA GLU A 605 -4.09 41.12 -17.83
C GLU A 605 -4.70 40.99 -16.44
N LEU A 606 -4.37 39.93 -15.70
CA LEU A 606 -4.83 39.73 -14.31
C LEU A 606 -4.25 40.75 -13.33
N ARG A 607 -3.08 41.32 -13.64
CA ARG A 607 -2.47 42.42 -12.87
C ARG A 607 -3.07 43.79 -13.19
N ARG A 608 -3.94 43.94 -14.20
CA ARG A 608 -4.68 45.19 -14.44
C ARG A 608 -5.85 45.28 -13.46
N PHE A 609 -5.63 46.00 -12.37
CA PHE A 609 -6.64 46.35 -11.38
C PHE A 609 -7.69 47.30 -11.99
N ASN A 610 -8.89 46.80 -12.27
CA ASN A 610 -10.02 47.57 -12.79
C ASN A 610 -11.04 47.85 -11.69
N ALA A 611 -10.84 48.92 -10.91
CA ALA A 611 -11.91 49.50 -10.11
C ALA A 611 -12.75 50.44 -10.98
N ARG A 612 -14.05 50.19 -11.13
CA ARG A 612 -14.99 51.21 -11.61
C ARG A 612 -15.43 52.02 -10.38
N PRO A 613 -15.32 53.36 -10.38
CA PRO A 613 -15.84 54.16 -9.29
C PRO A 613 -17.37 54.00 -9.22
N LEU A 614 -17.90 53.86 -8.01
CA LEU A 614 -19.36 53.93 -7.80
C LEU A 614 -19.84 55.34 -8.15
N PRO A 615 -20.97 55.51 -8.86
CA PRO A 615 -21.58 56.81 -9.03
C PRO A 615 -22.18 57.27 -7.70
N ASP A 616 -21.83 58.49 -7.27
CA ASP A 616 -22.44 59.14 -6.12
C ASP A 616 -23.88 59.55 -6.48
N GLY A 617 -24.88 58.94 -5.84
CA GLY A 617 -26.27 59.40 -5.90
C GLY A 617 -27.33 58.33 -5.70
N ASP A 618 -28.24 58.61 -4.77
CA ASP A 618 -29.45 57.83 -4.46
C ASP A 618 -30.40 57.73 -5.65
N ALA A 619 -30.60 56.51 -6.16
CA ALA A 619 -31.87 55.94 -6.67
C ALA A 619 -31.58 54.79 -7.65
N PHE A 620 -31.76 53.54 -7.21
CA PHE A 620 -32.05 52.46 -8.15
C PHE A 620 -33.01 51.44 -7.54
N GLN A 621 -34.30 51.62 -7.81
CA GLN A 621 -35.28 50.54 -7.74
C GLN A 621 -35.36 49.89 -9.13
N PRO A 622 -35.02 48.60 -9.30
CA PRO A 622 -35.29 47.92 -10.56
C PRO A 622 -36.80 47.63 -10.66
N ALA A 623 -37.42 48.06 -11.76
CA ALA A 623 -38.80 47.72 -12.09
C ALA A 623 -38.94 46.20 -12.33
N PRO A 624 -40.09 45.58 -11.97
CA PRO A 624 -40.31 44.16 -12.16
C PRO A 624 -40.49 43.85 -13.65
N SER A 625 -39.55 43.12 -14.26
CA SER A 625 -39.72 42.61 -15.62
C SER A 625 -40.54 41.32 -15.59
N ALA A 626 -41.72 41.32 -16.19
CA ALA A 626 -42.50 40.11 -16.42
C ALA A 626 -41.79 39.25 -17.48
N ALA A 627 -41.20 38.13 -17.08
CA ALA A 627 -40.67 37.14 -18.02
C ALA A 627 -41.83 36.36 -18.68
N PRO A 628 -41.77 36.08 -19.99
CA PRO A 628 -42.81 35.32 -20.68
C PRO A 628 -42.84 33.85 -20.23
N LEU A 629 -44.05 33.28 -20.22
CA LEU A 629 -44.33 31.90 -19.81
C LEU A 629 -43.61 30.90 -20.73
N THR A 630 -42.86 29.96 -20.14
CA THR A 630 -42.01 29.00 -20.86
C THR A 630 -42.83 27.83 -21.37
N ASP A 631 -42.76 27.56 -22.68
CA ASP A 631 -43.46 26.46 -23.34
C ASP A 631 -42.64 25.15 -23.22
N PRO A 632 -43.17 24.07 -22.61
CA PRO A 632 -42.39 22.86 -22.34
C PRO A 632 -42.21 22.02 -23.60
N LYS A 633 -40.99 21.99 -24.15
CA LYS A 633 -40.60 21.00 -25.17
C LYS A 633 -40.03 19.74 -24.49
N PRO A 634 -40.40 18.53 -24.96
CA PRO A 634 -39.86 17.29 -24.42
C PRO A 634 -38.34 17.25 -24.63
N PHE A 635 -37.59 17.10 -23.54
CA PHE A 635 -36.14 16.96 -23.58
C PHE A 635 -35.80 15.47 -23.72
N PRO A 636 -35.02 15.06 -24.74
CA PRO A 636 -34.58 13.68 -24.83
C PRO A 636 -33.66 13.35 -23.64
N LEU A 637 -33.92 12.23 -22.98
CA LEU A 637 -33.07 11.75 -21.90
C LEU A 637 -31.73 11.31 -22.50
N ARG A 638 -30.61 11.77 -21.93
CA ARG A 638 -29.24 11.37 -22.35
C ARG A 638 -29.03 9.85 -22.39
N THR A 639 -29.87 9.10 -21.69
CA THR A 639 -29.89 7.64 -21.69
C THR A 639 -30.36 7.07 -23.03
N GLU A 640 -31.32 7.72 -23.69
CA GLU A 640 -31.82 7.34 -25.02
C GLU A 640 -30.79 7.66 -26.09
N GLU A 641 -30.14 8.82 -26.02
CA GLU A 641 -29.05 9.20 -26.94
C GLU A 641 -27.86 8.22 -26.85
N ARG A 642 -27.42 7.85 -25.64
CA ARG A 642 -26.40 6.80 -25.46
C ARG A 642 -26.87 5.43 -25.94
N GLY A 643 -28.15 5.11 -25.76
CA GLY A 643 -28.74 3.87 -26.23
C GLY A 643 -28.67 3.76 -27.75
N VAL A 644 -29.03 4.83 -28.46
CA VAL A 644 -28.97 4.91 -29.93
C VAL A 644 -27.53 4.77 -30.42
N GLU A 645 -26.57 5.47 -29.80
CA GLU A 645 -25.16 5.39 -30.19
C GLU A 645 -24.58 3.98 -29.98
N LYS A 646 -24.98 3.30 -28.89
CA LYS A 646 -24.56 1.92 -28.59
C LYS A 646 -25.19 0.90 -29.56
N VAL A 647 -26.42 1.14 -30.01
CA VAL A 647 -27.08 0.31 -31.03
C VAL A 647 -26.42 0.49 -32.40
N LEU A 648 -26.09 1.73 -32.78
CA LEU A 648 -25.43 2.03 -34.06
C LEU A 648 -24.02 1.44 -34.13
N THR A 649 -23.24 1.55 -33.05
CA THR A 649 -21.90 0.95 -32.98
C THR A 649 -21.96 -0.57 -33.01
N LEU A 650 -22.93 -1.19 -32.34
CA LEU A 650 -23.14 -2.63 -32.40
C LEU A 650 -23.53 -3.08 -33.82
N GLN A 651 -24.46 -2.37 -34.48
CA GLN A 651 -24.85 -2.65 -35.87
C GLN A 651 -23.67 -2.55 -36.84
N HIS A 652 -22.81 -1.54 -36.69
CA HIS A 652 -21.61 -1.39 -37.51
C HIS A 652 -20.60 -2.54 -37.29
N SER A 653 -20.42 -2.98 -36.03
CA SER A 653 -19.55 -4.12 -35.73
C SER A 653 -20.04 -5.44 -36.30
N LEU A 654 -21.36 -5.68 -36.27
CA LEU A 654 -21.98 -6.88 -36.85
C LEU A 654 -21.90 -6.87 -38.38
N ALA A 655 -22.06 -5.71 -39.02
CA ALA A 655 -21.91 -5.57 -40.47
C ALA A 655 -20.46 -5.85 -40.92
N ALA A 656 -19.46 -5.30 -40.21
CA ALA A 656 -18.05 -5.54 -40.49
C ALA A 656 -17.67 -7.03 -40.32
N ALA A 657 -18.16 -7.68 -39.26
CA ALA A 657 -17.96 -9.10 -39.05
C ALA A 657 -18.59 -9.95 -40.18
N ALA A 658 -19.77 -9.57 -40.68
CA ALA A 658 -20.43 -10.26 -41.78
C ALA A 658 -19.71 -10.09 -43.14
N GLU A 659 -19.08 -8.95 -43.40
CA GLU A 659 -18.24 -8.77 -44.59
C GLU A 659 -16.98 -9.63 -44.53
N GLN A 660 -16.33 -9.68 -43.37
CA GLN A 660 -15.14 -10.50 -43.19
C GLN A 660 -15.45 -12.01 -43.32
N ASP A 661 -16.63 -12.42 -42.87
CA ASP A 661 -17.12 -13.79 -43.06
C ASP A 661 -17.43 -14.10 -44.55
N LYS A 662 -17.87 -13.12 -45.34
CA LYS A 662 -18.03 -13.25 -46.80
C LYS A 662 -16.69 -13.36 -47.52
N GLU A 663 -15.69 -12.57 -47.10
CA GLU A 663 -14.33 -12.64 -47.64
C GLU A 663 -13.69 -14.00 -47.36
N ASN A 664 -13.83 -14.51 -46.14
CA ASN A 664 -13.30 -15.82 -45.76
C ASN A 664 -13.99 -17.00 -46.49
N ARG A 665 -15.22 -16.81 -47.00
CA ARG A 665 -15.93 -17.80 -47.82
C ARG A 665 -15.49 -17.80 -49.29
N GLN A 666 -14.73 -16.80 -49.74
CA GLN A 666 -14.15 -16.80 -51.10
C GLN A 666 -12.85 -17.60 -51.14
N PHE A 667 -12.98 -18.92 -51.14
CA PHE A 667 -11.90 -19.85 -51.42
C PHE A 667 -11.47 -19.74 -52.89
N LYS A 668 -10.25 -19.24 -53.16
CA LYS A 668 -9.60 -19.30 -54.49
C LYS A 668 -8.55 -20.42 -54.48
N ALA A 669 -8.84 -21.53 -55.15
CA ALA A 669 -7.84 -22.57 -55.40
C ALA A 669 -6.80 -22.08 -56.44
N LEU A 670 -5.51 -22.27 -56.16
CA LEU A 670 -4.45 -22.11 -57.14
C LEU A 670 -4.48 -23.30 -58.11
N PRO A 671 -4.36 -23.09 -59.44
CA PRO A 671 -4.32 -24.17 -60.40
C PRO A 671 -3.03 -25.00 -60.26
N LEU A 672 -3.14 -26.31 -60.52
CA LEU A 672 -2.01 -27.25 -60.54
C LEU A 672 -1.03 -26.90 -61.66
N PRO A 673 0.27 -26.74 -61.38
CA PRO A 673 1.29 -26.53 -62.41
C PRO A 673 1.47 -27.79 -63.26
N THR A 674 1.28 -27.67 -64.57
CA THR A 674 1.47 -28.75 -65.57
C THR A 674 2.83 -28.65 -66.25
N ASP A 675 3.92 -28.53 -65.49
CA ASP A 675 5.27 -28.45 -66.05
C ASP A 675 6.02 -29.78 -65.92
N ALA A 676 6.74 -30.15 -66.99
CA ALA A 676 7.48 -31.40 -67.13
C ALA A 676 8.64 -31.54 -66.11
N PRO A 677 9.08 -32.77 -65.76
CA PRO A 677 10.06 -33.00 -64.72
C PRO A 677 11.42 -32.32 -65.00
N PHE A 678 11.91 -31.62 -63.97
CA PHE A 678 13.16 -30.89 -63.92
C PHE A 678 14.37 -31.79 -64.24
N LYS A 679 15.16 -31.41 -65.26
CA LYS A 679 16.47 -32.01 -65.56
C LYS A 679 17.59 -31.13 -64.99
N PRO A 680 18.37 -31.60 -63.99
CA PRO A 680 19.44 -30.80 -63.40
C PRO A 680 20.57 -30.54 -64.42
N ARG A 681 21.03 -29.28 -64.48
CA ARG A 681 22.27 -28.89 -65.18
C ARG A 681 23.33 -28.51 -64.14
N PRO A 682 24.62 -28.79 -64.38
CA PRO A 682 25.70 -28.33 -63.51
C PRO A 682 25.78 -26.80 -63.48
N SER A 683 26.07 -26.24 -62.30
CA SER A 683 26.23 -24.81 -62.06
C SER A 683 27.48 -24.27 -62.75
N THR A 684 27.33 -23.19 -63.52
CA THR A 684 28.43 -22.40 -64.11
C THR A 684 28.75 -21.13 -63.32
N ARG A 685 28.30 -21.01 -62.07
CA ARG A 685 28.58 -19.83 -61.24
C ARG A 685 30.00 -19.90 -60.66
N PRO A 686 30.82 -18.83 -60.76
CA PRO A 686 32.12 -18.79 -60.12
C PRO A 686 31.97 -18.82 -58.59
N LEU A 687 33.00 -19.34 -57.90
CA LEU A 687 33.04 -19.41 -56.44
C LEU A 687 32.90 -18.00 -55.84
N THR A 688 31.97 -17.86 -54.90
CA THR A 688 31.69 -16.59 -54.22
C THR A 688 32.78 -16.32 -53.19
N GLU A 689 33.45 -15.17 -53.30
CA GLU A 689 34.34 -14.66 -52.24
C GLU A 689 33.51 -14.32 -51.01
N LEU A 690 34.06 -14.63 -49.82
CA LEU A 690 33.40 -14.41 -48.54
C LEU A 690 33.40 -12.92 -48.20
N ASP A 691 32.27 -12.25 -48.43
CA ASP A 691 32.00 -10.94 -47.84
C ASP A 691 31.70 -11.12 -46.34
N GLU A 692 32.40 -10.37 -45.48
CA GLU A 692 32.22 -10.40 -44.04
C GLU A 692 30.79 -9.97 -43.67
N PHE A 693 29.99 -10.95 -43.25
CA PHE A 693 28.60 -10.74 -42.84
C PHE A 693 28.57 -10.13 -41.44
N ASN A 694 28.29 -8.83 -41.35
CA ASN A 694 28.10 -8.18 -40.06
C ASN A 694 26.76 -8.64 -39.44
N LEU A 695 26.84 -9.43 -38.36
CA LEU A 695 25.68 -9.99 -37.68
C LEU A 695 24.89 -8.88 -36.97
N GLN A 696 23.55 -8.96 -37.01
CA GLN A 696 22.67 -7.98 -36.35
C GLN A 696 22.87 -7.86 -34.83
N SER A 697 23.62 -8.78 -34.23
CA SER A 697 24.09 -8.70 -32.85
C SER A 697 25.05 -7.53 -32.62
N ASP A 698 25.96 -7.29 -33.57
CA ASP A 698 27.05 -6.32 -33.41
C ASP A 698 26.53 -4.90 -33.65
N SER A 699 25.63 -4.77 -34.62
CA SER A 699 24.81 -3.56 -34.81
C SER A 699 23.99 -3.22 -33.56
N ARG A 700 23.40 -4.20 -32.87
CA ARG A 700 22.66 -3.95 -31.62
C ARG A 700 23.57 -3.62 -30.45
N ALA A 701 24.75 -4.24 -30.37
CA ALA A 701 25.74 -3.95 -29.34
C ALA A 701 26.24 -2.50 -29.45
N ALA A 702 26.57 -2.05 -30.67
CA ALA A 702 26.97 -0.67 -30.94
C ALA A 702 25.84 0.33 -30.62
N GLN A 703 24.59 0.00 -30.96
CA GLN A 703 23.44 0.85 -30.63
C GLN A 703 23.18 0.95 -29.13
N ARG A 704 23.39 -0.14 -28.36
CA ARG A 704 23.28 -0.11 -26.90
C ARG A 704 24.38 0.71 -26.26
N ALA A 705 25.64 0.54 -26.70
CA ALA A 705 26.76 1.33 -26.21
C ALA A 705 26.54 2.84 -26.45
N ALA A 706 26.07 3.22 -27.65
CA ALA A 706 25.75 4.62 -27.97
C ALA A 706 24.57 5.16 -27.14
N PHE A 707 23.59 4.32 -26.81
CA PHE A 707 22.48 4.69 -25.93
C PHE A 707 22.93 4.90 -24.49
N GLU A 708 23.77 4.01 -23.96
CA GLU A 708 24.33 4.09 -22.61
C GLU A 708 25.22 5.33 -22.44
N GLU A 709 26.05 5.66 -23.44
CA GLU A 709 26.87 6.87 -23.44
C GLU A 709 26.02 8.14 -23.42
N ARG A 710 24.92 8.16 -24.18
CA ARG A 710 23.97 9.28 -24.20
C ARG A 710 23.23 9.42 -22.87
N MET A 711 22.85 8.31 -22.22
CA MET A 711 22.22 8.35 -20.91
C MET A 711 23.19 8.84 -19.84
N ARG A 712 24.44 8.39 -19.87
CA ARG A 712 25.50 8.83 -18.96
C ARG A 712 25.80 10.33 -19.11
N ALA A 713 25.83 10.84 -20.34
CA ALA A 713 26.00 12.27 -20.59
C ALA A 713 24.82 13.10 -20.07
N LYS A 714 23.59 12.59 -20.19
CA LYS A 714 22.38 13.25 -19.67
C LYS A 714 22.37 13.28 -18.14
N GLU A 715 22.72 12.17 -17.49
CA GLU A 715 22.84 12.10 -16.03
C GLU A 715 23.92 13.02 -15.49
N ALA A 716 25.08 13.09 -16.16
CA ALA A 716 26.14 14.03 -15.81
C ALA A 716 25.69 15.49 -15.92
N ALA A 717 24.98 15.85 -17.00
CA ALA A 717 24.45 17.20 -17.19
C ALA A 717 23.37 17.56 -16.13
N GLU A 718 22.51 16.60 -15.77
CA GLU A 718 21.50 16.82 -14.73
C GLU A 718 22.14 16.93 -13.33
N ALA A 719 23.19 16.15 -13.05
CA ALA A 719 23.96 16.27 -11.82
C ALA A 719 24.68 17.61 -11.69
N GLU A 720 25.24 18.13 -12.79
CA GLU A 720 25.87 19.45 -12.83
C GLU A 720 24.84 20.57 -12.63
N ALA A 721 23.67 20.47 -13.26
CA ALA A 721 22.58 21.42 -13.06
C ALA A 721 22.07 21.42 -11.61
N ARG A 722 21.97 20.25 -10.96
CA ARG A 722 21.62 20.15 -9.53
C ARG A 722 22.67 20.79 -8.63
N ARG A 723 23.97 20.60 -8.91
CA ARG A 723 25.06 21.26 -8.18
C ARG A 723 25.02 22.78 -8.33
N GLN A 724 24.77 23.29 -9.55
CA GLN A 724 24.66 24.72 -9.80
C GLN A 724 23.44 25.33 -9.08
N ALA A 725 22.30 24.62 -9.06
CA ALA A 725 21.10 25.05 -8.34
C ALA A 725 21.32 25.07 -6.82
N GLN A 726 22.08 24.11 -6.27
CA GLN A 726 22.42 24.06 -4.85
C GLN A 726 23.33 25.23 -4.45
N LEU A 727 24.39 25.50 -5.22
CA LEU A 727 25.27 26.65 -5.00
C LEU A 727 24.53 27.99 -5.15
N ALA A 728 23.52 28.07 -6.03
CA ALA A 728 22.69 29.25 -6.16
C ALA A 728 21.81 29.48 -4.92
N ARG A 729 21.19 28.42 -4.37
CA ARG A 729 20.42 28.49 -3.13
C ARG A 729 21.29 28.91 -1.94
N GLU A 730 22.46 28.31 -1.78
CA GLU A 730 23.40 28.67 -0.72
C GLU A 730 23.80 30.16 -0.78
N ARG A 731 24.03 30.70 -1.99
CA ARG A 731 24.30 32.13 -2.18
C ARG A 731 23.10 33.03 -1.86
N GLU A 732 21.88 32.57 -2.13
CA GLU A 732 20.66 33.31 -1.78
C GLU A 732 20.42 33.31 -0.27
N GLU A 733 20.61 32.17 0.40
CA GLU A 733 20.55 32.03 1.85
C GLU A 733 21.60 32.90 2.54
N GLU A 734 22.85 32.92 2.04
CA GLU A 734 23.89 33.81 2.55
C GLU A 734 23.53 35.30 2.40
N ARG A 735 22.92 35.69 1.28
CA ARG A 735 22.43 37.06 1.06
C ARG A 735 21.29 37.40 2.00
N GLU A 736 20.39 36.47 2.27
CA GLU A 736 19.25 36.68 3.16
C GLU A 736 19.69 36.76 4.62
N VAL A 737 20.60 35.89 5.05
CA VAL A 737 21.25 35.95 6.36
C VAL A 737 22.01 37.26 6.54
N ARG A 738 22.74 37.72 5.50
CA ARG A 738 23.42 39.03 5.52
C ARG A 738 22.42 40.17 5.65
N ARG A 739 21.30 40.14 4.93
CA ARG A 739 20.22 41.14 5.02
C ARG A 739 19.54 41.15 6.38
N LEU A 740 19.33 39.99 6.99
CA LEU A 740 18.81 39.85 8.35
C LEU A 740 19.80 40.40 9.37
N ARG A 741 21.10 40.11 9.23
CA ARG A 741 22.16 40.69 10.06
C ARG A 741 22.18 42.21 9.96
N GLU A 742 22.09 42.78 8.76
CA GLU A 742 22.04 44.24 8.55
C GLU A 742 20.81 44.89 9.19
N ARG A 743 19.65 44.20 9.22
CA ARG A 743 18.43 44.69 9.88
C ARG A 743 18.45 44.54 11.41
N LEU A 744 19.16 43.54 11.92
CA LEU A 744 19.26 43.24 13.35
C LEU A 744 20.36 44.03 14.08
N VAL A 745 21.21 44.79 13.36
CA VAL A 745 22.08 45.77 14.00
C VAL A 745 21.21 46.91 14.55
N HIS A 746 20.93 46.85 15.85
CA HIS A 746 20.31 47.95 16.57
C HIS A 746 21.18 49.20 16.41
N ARG A 747 20.76 50.16 15.57
CA ARG A 747 21.36 51.49 15.55
C ARG A 747 20.99 52.15 16.88
N ALA A 748 21.99 52.28 17.77
CA ALA A 748 21.82 52.98 19.03
C ALA A 748 21.23 54.38 18.76
N ARG A 749 20.13 54.72 19.44
CA ARG A 749 19.64 56.10 19.44
C ARG A 749 20.67 56.95 20.18
N PRO A 750 21.14 58.07 19.60
CA PRO A 750 22.05 58.95 20.31
C PRO A 750 21.37 59.45 21.59
N ILE A 751 22.03 59.25 22.73
CA ILE A 751 21.56 59.74 24.02
C ILE A 751 21.62 61.28 23.95
N PRO A 752 20.53 62.00 24.25
CA PRO A 752 20.54 63.45 24.24
C PRO A 752 21.52 63.98 25.30
N LEU A 753 22.47 64.81 24.88
CA LEU A 753 23.56 65.40 25.68
C LEU A 753 23.08 66.34 26.82
N SER A 754 21.78 66.53 26.99
CA SER A 754 21.21 67.38 28.05
C SER A 754 21.16 66.71 29.43
N VAL A 755 21.30 65.38 29.50
CA VAL A 755 21.15 64.61 30.75
C VAL A 755 22.48 64.07 31.30
N TYR A 756 23.56 64.07 30.51
CA TYR A 756 24.86 63.54 30.94
C TYR A 756 26.00 64.53 30.65
N GLN A 757 26.65 65.04 31.70
CA GLN A 757 27.96 65.68 31.57
C GLN A 757 29.02 64.61 31.25
N PRO A 758 29.88 64.81 30.25
CA PRO A 758 30.93 63.85 29.94
C PRO A 758 31.95 63.84 31.09
N MET A 759 32.06 62.70 31.79
CA MET A 759 33.19 62.46 32.70
C MET A 759 34.48 62.38 31.88
N GLN A 760 35.46 63.22 32.21
CA GLN A 760 36.81 63.10 31.68
C GLN A 760 37.48 61.84 32.25
N ALA A 761 37.66 60.83 31.40
CA ALA A 761 38.41 59.64 31.76
C ALA A 761 39.90 60.00 31.91
N LEU A 762 40.40 60.01 33.14
CA LEU A 762 41.83 60.09 33.41
C LEU A 762 42.47 58.73 33.08
N PRO A 763 43.60 58.69 32.35
CA PRO A 763 44.26 57.45 31.99
C PRO A 763 44.73 56.70 33.25
N SER A 764 44.38 55.43 33.35
CA SER A 764 44.84 54.54 34.42
C SER A 764 46.35 54.30 34.29
N ALA A 765 47.08 54.56 35.37
CA ALA A 765 48.53 54.32 35.46
C ALA A 765 48.92 52.82 35.63
N LYS A 766 47.97 51.89 35.58
CA LYS A 766 48.26 50.44 35.61
C LYS A 766 48.71 49.95 34.24
N ALA A 767 49.89 49.33 34.19
CA ALA A 767 50.43 48.67 33.00
C ALA A 767 49.48 47.56 32.51
N LEU A 768 49.27 47.50 31.20
CA LEU A 768 48.42 46.51 30.54
C LEU A 768 49.03 45.11 30.71
N THR A 769 48.24 44.17 31.24
CA THR A 769 48.66 42.76 31.31
C THR A 769 48.60 42.13 29.92
N GLU A 770 49.74 41.63 29.42
CA GLU A 770 49.78 40.91 28.15
C GLU A 770 49.11 39.53 28.26
N PRO A 771 48.15 39.21 27.37
CA PRO A 771 47.50 37.90 27.38
C PRO A 771 48.41 36.83 26.75
N ALA A 772 48.89 35.90 27.58
CA ALA A 772 49.57 34.70 27.11
C ALA A 772 48.54 33.70 26.55
N SER A 773 48.66 33.37 25.26
CA SER A 773 47.82 32.34 24.61
C SER A 773 48.22 30.94 25.09
N PRO A 774 47.29 30.03 25.43
CA PRO A 774 47.62 28.68 25.86
C PRO A 774 48.20 27.88 24.68
N CYS A 775 49.42 27.34 24.87
CA CYS A 775 50.13 26.54 23.87
C CYS A 775 49.48 25.15 23.70
N LEU A 776 48.51 25.03 22.79
CA LEU A 776 48.03 23.73 22.29
C LEU A 776 48.99 23.20 21.22
N GLY A 777 50.18 22.78 21.65
CA GLY A 777 51.18 22.13 20.82
C GLY A 777 50.95 20.61 20.74
N LEU A 778 50.55 20.12 19.56
CA LEU A 778 50.52 18.70 19.19
C LEU A 778 51.91 18.07 19.39
N LYS A 779 51.99 17.02 20.22
CA LYS A 779 53.20 16.19 20.37
C LYS A 779 53.51 15.46 19.07
N ARG A 780 54.34 16.03 18.19
CA ARG A 780 55.03 15.30 17.12
C ARG A 780 56.16 14.48 17.73
N ARG A 781 56.07 13.15 17.62
CA ARG A 781 57.15 12.20 17.92
C ARG A 781 58.33 12.48 16.99
N LYS A 782 59.52 12.67 17.57
CA LYS A 782 60.81 12.71 16.89
C LYS A 782 61.08 11.36 16.22
N GLN A 783 61.25 11.33 14.90
CA GLN A 783 62.03 10.31 14.21
C GLN A 783 63.39 10.93 13.90
N ALA A 784 64.44 10.20 14.29
CA ALA A 784 65.82 10.58 14.11
C ALA A 784 66.25 10.30 12.67
N ASP A 785 66.69 11.35 11.97
CA ASP A 785 67.52 11.24 10.78
C ASP A 785 68.98 11.16 11.24
N SER A 786 69.58 9.99 11.04
CA SER A 786 71.02 9.83 10.95
C SER A 786 71.31 9.09 9.66
N PHE A 787 71.80 9.78 8.64
CA PHE A 787 72.80 9.28 7.68
C PHE A 787 73.18 10.43 6.72
N GLN A 788 74.28 11.12 7.06
CA GLN A 788 75.08 11.88 6.11
C GLN A 788 76.23 10.99 5.62
N ARG A 789 76.34 10.90 4.29
CA ARG A 789 77.57 10.94 3.47
C ARG A 789 78.89 10.64 4.21
N SER A 790 79.45 9.45 3.99
CA SER A 790 80.75 9.18 3.37
C SER A 790 80.94 7.68 3.23
#